data_AF-A0A4V0I5M4-F1
#
_entry.id   AF-A0A4V0I5M4-F1
#
_cell.length_a   1.000
_cell.length_b   1.000
_cell.length_c   1.000
_cell.angle_alpha   90.00
_cell.angle_beta   90.00
_cell.angle_gamma   90.00
#
_symmetry.space_group_name_H-M   'P 1'
#
loop_
_entity.id
_entity.type
_entity.pdbx_description
1 polymer ?
#
loop_
_entity_poly.entity_id
_entity_poly.type
_entity_poly.pdbx_seq_one_letter_code
_entity_poly.pdbx_strand_id
1 'polypeptide(L)'
;MAPQAPKRVPPDHPLARAWALLTPDLAPAAAAQLRGTTEPAEIEGLVELLLDPRASAAACAAALRSLDHDAGPLVSDAVVRALANPFPSIRIAAAGEVVRRGLFETAAGPLDHLVRTDPFWQVRRAAVSAVAADPSERRWCALYAATDPHWRVRHALAQVLAQWGRDEEVRSRVLDHLTDPSLRVTRLRDYLAFRWEGEPPPERTADDPAAWCPFWDWDPAVLARHIGDLGRAGRGAALPVLTRLITHPDERVRGWVVEALRDAGTPADWCDALSRLGDPREDAAPTQADLVKGLELDRLETAAKFILAQERPAPAALAWALGQVGEAFPADEVRADLDRLASGGHVLLDSGGAGILACPTTESQSVADWSPGHPHARAAALTAERARELIANPTLETSWFVLSAAARMCRVPVWKLAPEPEWNPPAEPREPHVRVALPEIALVRPRQLGPGGPVVSPLGVSGHYGLPVAGFARAAAAGVNLFFWEPNYATLSRFVTQLAPAERRRIRLLAGTFEAEPHKIRKDVDRALRALKLDRLSVFLIFWTQSWQRVTPDVRAELDRLKAEGKVQVYGLSTHSRPLAAEAVRDGWNPVMVRHSAAHRKAEAEVFPLAIERGTSVITFNNTCYGRLLDGAAFRPSDCFRFTLNTPGVSACFTAPSSLDQLEENLDALQNPELPTEVRERLLKRGEWMCREDAVFRRTVRADG
;
A
#
# COMPACT_ATOMS: atom_id res chain seq x y z
N MET A 1 40.47 34.12 30.87
CA MET A 1 40.09 32.87 31.57
C MET A 1 40.50 31.70 30.68
N ALA A 2 41.24 30.72 31.21
CA ALA A 2 41.51 29.48 30.48
C ALA A 2 40.18 28.78 30.13
N PRO A 3 40.03 28.19 28.94
CA PRO A 3 38.80 27.49 28.58
C PRO A 3 38.56 26.35 29.56
N GLN A 4 37.46 26.39 30.31
CA GLN A 4 37.02 25.27 31.15
C GLN A 4 36.80 24.05 30.25
N ALA A 5 37.29 22.89 30.70
CA ALA A 5 37.10 21.64 29.99
C ALA A 5 35.59 21.31 29.85
N PRO A 6 35.14 20.78 28.71
CA PRO A 6 33.74 20.40 28.51
C PRO A 6 33.30 19.39 29.58
N LYS A 7 32.11 19.59 30.15
CA LYS A 7 31.50 18.62 31.07
C LYS A 7 30.63 17.64 30.30
N ARG A 8 30.60 16.39 30.75
CA ARG A 8 29.68 15.35 30.24
C ARG A 8 28.32 15.48 30.89
N VAL A 9 27.28 15.06 30.17
CA VAL A 9 25.95 14.82 30.72
C VAL A 9 26.00 13.67 31.73
N PRO A 10 25.42 13.80 32.94
CA PRO A 10 25.33 12.71 33.90
C PRO A 10 24.53 11.51 33.37
N PRO A 11 24.95 10.25 33.60
CA PRO A 11 24.25 9.07 33.07
C PRO A 11 22.79 8.88 33.54
N ASP A 12 22.44 9.47 34.68
CA ASP A 12 21.11 9.47 35.29
C ASP A 12 20.20 10.62 34.82
N HIS A 13 20.75 11.57 34.06
CA HIS A 13 19.99 12.70 33.53
C HIS A 13 19.14 12.27 32.32
N PRO A 14 17.92 12.82 32.11
CA PRO A 14 17.07 12.48 30.95
C PRO A 14 17.76 12.66 29.58
N LEU A 15 18.63 13.67 29.44
CA LEU A 15 19.50 13.84 28.25
C LEU A 15 20.34 12.59 27.94
N ALA A 16 20.78 11.83 28.95
CA ALA A 16 21.57 10.62 28.71
C ALA A 16 20.78 9.55 27.95
N ARG A 17 19.45 9.47 28.19
CA ARG A 17 18.56 8.58 27.44
C ARG A 17 18.25 9.11 26.04
N ALA A 18 18.04 10.43 25.92
CA ALA A 18 17.83 11.08 24.63
C ALA A 18 19.06 10.97 23.69
N TRP A 19 20.28 10.84 24.23
CA TRP A 19 21.50 10.61 23.43
C TRP A 19 21.39 9.37 22.55
N ALA A 20 20.78 8.29 23.05
CA ALA A 20 20.62 7.04 22.29
C ALA A 20 19.68 7.18 21.06
N LEU A 21 18.85 8.23 21.01
CA LEU A 21 18.01 8.54 19.85
C LEU A 21 18.83 9.07 18.66
N LEU A 22 20.03 9.60 18.91
CA LEU A 22 20.93 10.10 17.86
C LEU A 22 21.69 8.98 17.15
N THR A 23 21.69 7.76 17.72
CA THR A 23 22.35 6.59 17.14
C THR A 23 21.36 5.84 16.24
N PRO A 24 21.52 5.84 14.90
CA PRO A 24 20.52 5.29 13.98
C PRO A 24 20.09 3.85 14.28
N ASP A 25 21.03 3.00 14.70
CA ASP A 25 20.78 1.59 15.01
C ASP A 25 20.01 1.37 16.32
N LEU A 26 20.11 2.31 17.26
CA LEU A 26 19.45 2.24 18.57
C LEU A 26 18.15 3.04 18.61
N ALA A 27 18.02 4.05 17.76
CA ALA A 27 16.94 5.04 17.81
C ALA A 27 15.53 4.43 17.87
N PRO A 28 15.16 3.39 17.08
CA PRO A 28 13.83 2.78 17.18
C PRO A 28 13.57 2.15 18.56
N ALA A 29 14.55 1.43 19.11
CA ALA A 29 14.44 0.76 20.40
C ALA A 29 14.45 1.77 21.55
N ALA A 30 15.34 2.76 21.48
CA ALA A 30 15.40 3.87 22.42
C ALA A 30 14.06 4.61 22.45
N ALA A 31 13.53 5.03 21.29
CA ALA A 31 12.26 5.73 21.21
C ALA A 31 11.11 4.91 21.81
N ALA A 32 11.05 3.60 21.57
CA ALA A 32 10.03 2.72 22.14
C ALA A 32 10.08 2.65 23.68
N GLN A 33 11.26 2.68 24.28
CA GLN A 33 11.47 2.69 25.74
C GLN A 33 11.11 4.04 26.39
N LEU A 34 10.92 5.09 25.60
CA LEU A 34 10.49 6.42 26.06
C LEU A 34 8.97 6.62 25.97
N ARG A 35 8.19 5.57 25.70
CA ARG A 35 6.73 5.69 25.63
C ARG A 35 6.16 6.16 26.97
N GLY A 36 5.30 7.19 26.93
CA GLY A 36 4.67 7.73 28.14
C GLY A 36 5.57 8.67 28.95
N THR A 37 6.71 9.09 28.41
CA THR A 37 7.61 10.01 29.11
C THR A 37 7.02 11.41 29.25
N THR A 38 7.17 11.99 30.44
CA THR A 38 6.85 13.40 30.73
C THR A 38 8.10 14.27 30.85
N GLU A 39 9.29 13.69 30.64
CA GLU A 39 10.57 14.39 30.79
C GLU A 39 10.85 15.30 29.59
N PRO A 40 11.07 16.61 29.75
CA PRO A 40 11.22 17.54 28.63
C PRO A 40 12.34 17.18 27.65
N ALA A 41 13.48 16.69 28.15
CA ALA A 41 14.60 16.31 27.30
C ALA A 41 14.33 15.05 26.45
N GLU A 42 13.52 14.13 26.98
CA GLU A 42 13.11 12.92 26.26
C GLU A 42 12.06 13.27 25.20
N ILE A 43 11.10 14.14 25.53
CA ILE A 43 10.10 14.68 24.59
C ILE A 43 10.79 15.42 23.45
N GLU A 44 11.72 16.33 23.74
CA GLU A 44 12.48 17.05 22.73
C GLU A 44 13.31 16.11 21.86
N GLY A 45 13.96 15.10 22.45
CA GLY A 45 14.70 14.08 21.70
C GLY A 45 13.79 13.27 20.75
N LEU A 46 12.58 12.91 21.17
CA LEU A 46 11.60 12.21 20.32
C LEU A 46 11.10 13.10 19.17
N VAL A 47 10.88 14.39 19.44
CA VAL A 47 10.51 15.39 18.43
C VAL A 47 11.64 15.59 17.42
N GLU A 48 12.87 15.73 17.89
CA GLU A 48 14.07 15.82 17.04
C GLU A 48 14.19 14.57 16.15
N LEU A 49 13.98 13.37 16.71
CA LEU A 49 14.02 12.12 15.95
C LEU A 49 12.91 12.03 14.90
N LEU A 50 11.71 12.56 15.18
CA LEU A 50 10.60 12.60 14.24
C LEU A 50 10.86 13.56 13.06
N LEU A 51 11.56 14.65 13.33
CA LEU A 51 11.86 15.70 12.36
C LEU A 51 13.19 15.51 11.62
N ASP A 52 14.06 14.57 12.04
CA ASP A 52 15.32 14.29 11.37
C ASP A 52 15.08 13.57 10.02
N PRO A 53 15.44 14.18 8.87
CA PRO A 53 15.26 13.56 7.55
C PRO A 53 16.12 12.29 7.35
N ARG A 54 17.10 12.05 8.21
CA ARG A 54 17.97 10.86 8.18
C ARG A 54 17.46 9.72 9.06
N ALA A 55 16.47 9.98 9.91
CA ALA A 55 15.88 8.94 10.74
C ALA A 55 15.20 7.88 9.88
N SER A 56 15.14 6.64 10.37
CA SER A 56 14.41 5.58 9.68
C SER A 56 12.91 5.71 9.93
N ALA A 57 12.08 5.22 9.00
CA ALA A 57 10.63 5.14 9.20
C ALA A 57 10.25 4.40 10.50
N ALA A 58 11.03 3.38 10.89
CA ALA A 58 10.81 2.66 12.14
C ALA A 58 11.03 3.54 13.37
N ALA A 59 12.08 4.37 13.35
CA ALA A 59 12.39 5.32 14.42
C ALA A 59 11.33 6.42 14.52
N CYS A 60 10.97 7.07 13.40
CA CYS A 60 9.90 8.08 13.36
C CYS A 60 8.56 7.52 13.86
N ALA A 61 8.20 6.30 13.44
CA ALA A 61 6.97 5.66 13.89
C ALA A 61 7.01 5.30 15.39
N ALA A 62 8.17 4.89 15.91
CA ALA A 62 8.34 4.69 17.36
C ALA A 62 8.21 6.01 18.12
N ALA A 63 8.81 7.10 17.62
CA ALA A 63 8.70 8.42 18.22
C ALA A 63 7.26 8.94 18.27
N LEU A 64 6.51 8.88 17.15
CA LEU A 64 5.10 9.25 17.11
C LEU A 64 4.25 8.46 18.12
N ARG A 65 4.49 7.15 18.25
CA ARG A 65 3.79 6.31 19.25
C ARG A 65 4.17 6.67 20.68
N SER A 66 5.41 7.05 20.93
CA SER A 66 5.85 7.41 22.28
C SER A 66 5.34 8.77 22.74
N LEU A 67 5.03 9.66 21.79
CA LEU A 67 4.46 11.00 21.98
C LEU A 67 2.92 11.03 21.99
N ASP A 68 2.24 9.88 21.96
CA ASP A 68 0.78 9.77 21.80
C ASP A 68 -0.03 10.49 22.91
N HIS A 69 0.47 10.44 24.13
CA HIS A 69 -0.15 10.98 25.35
C HIS A 69 0.09 12.48 25.56
N ASP A 70 1.10 13.08 24.92
CA ASP A 70 1.48 14.48 25.13
C ASP A 70 0.78 15.41 24.13
N ALA A 71 -0.07 16.32 24.61
CA ALA A 71 -0.81 17.30 23.80
C ALA A 71 -0.15 18.69 23.76
N GLY A 72 1.10 18.80 24.20
CA GLY A 72 1.86 20.05 24.27
C GLY A 72 2.05 20.72 22.89
N PRO A 73 2.29 22.05 22.86
CA PRO A 73 2.49 22.79 21.61
C PRO A 73 3.65 22.28 20.77
N LEU A 74 4.74 21.84 21.42
CA LEU A 74 5.92 21.29 20.76
C LEU A 74 5.59 20.00 19.99
N VAL A 75 4.90 19.05 20.64
CA VAL A 75 4.49 17.78 20.02
C VAL A 75 3.46 18.02 18.93
N SER A 76 2.53 18.95 19.14
CA SER A 76 1.52 19.31 18.15
C SER A 76 2.15 19.91 16.88
N ASP A 77 3.11 20.82 17.01
CA ASP A 77 3.89 21.35 15.87
C ASP A 77 4.67 20.24 15.15
N ALA A 78 5.30 19.33 15.91
CA ALA A 78 6.03 18.20 15.35
C ALA A 78 5.12 17.24 14.53
N VAL A 79 3.90 16.96 15.01
CA VAL A 79 2.90 16.17 14.28
C VAL A 79 2.50 16.84 12.97
N VAL A 80 2.24 18.15 12.98
CA VAL A 80 1.89 18.90 11.76
C VAL A 80 3.05 18.87 10.76
N ARG A 81 4.29 19.09 11.21
CA ARG A 81 5.48 19.01 10.35
C ARG A 81 5.75 17.61 9.82
N ALA A 82 5.39 16.57 10.57
CA ALA A 82 5.49 15.18 10.13
C ALA A 82 4.56 14.84 8.94
N LEU A 83 3.59 15.70 8.61
CA LEU A 83 2.84 15.61 7.35
C LEU A 83 3.74 15.79 6.12
N ALA A 84 4.92 16.41 6.25
CA ALA A 84 5.91 16.54 5.18
C ALA A 84 7.05 15.50 5.28
N ASN A 85 6.92 14.49 6.14
CA ASN A 85 7.98 13.50 6.35
C ASN A 85 8.27 12.69 5.07
N PRO A 86 9.54 12.33 4.77
CA PRO A 86 9.89 11.58 3.56
C PRO A 86 9.16 10.24 3.43
N PHE A 87 8.80 9.59 4.55
CA PHE A 87 8.15 8.29 4.53
C PHE A 87 6.62 8.39 4.45
N PRO A 88 5.96 7.79 3.44
CA PRO A 88 4.50 7.82 3.31
C PRO A 88 3.76 7.26 4.53
N SER A 89 4.32 6.24 5.18
CA SER A 89 3.76 5.64 6.40
C SER A 89 3.68 6.64 7.56
N ILE A 90 4.65 7.56 7.65
CA ILE A 90 4.69 8.59 8.69
C ILE A 90 3.69 9.71 8.38
N ARG A 91 3.58 10.13 7.11
CA ARG A 91 2.57 11.12 6.69
C ARG A 91 1.14 10.63 6.95
N ILE A 92 0.86 9.34 6.69
CA ILE A 92 -0.43 8.71 7.01
C ILE A 92 -0.69 8.72 8.51
N ALA A 93 0.30 8.34 9.33
CA ALA A 93 0.17 8.35 10.78
C ALA A 93 -0.06 9.76 11.32
N ALA A 94 0.68 10.75 10.82
CA ALA A 94 0.54 12.16 11.17
C ALA A 94 -0.85 12.71 10.81
N ALA A 95 -1.40 12.38 9.63
CA ALA A 95 -2.75 12.77 9.24
C ALA A 95 -3.82 12.21 10.21
N GLY A 96 -3.63 10.97 10.69
CA GLY A 96 -4.48 10.39 11.73
C GLY A 96 -4.35 11.10 13.08
N GLU A 97 -3.12 11.44 13.48
CA GLU A 97 -2.86 12.20 14.71
C GLU A 97 -3.45 13.61 14.68
N VAL A 98 -3.45 14.29 13.53
CA VAL A 98 -4.13 15.59 13.36
C VAL A 98 -5.61 15.50 13.69
N VAL A 99 -6.31 14.47 13.20
CA VAL A 99 -7.73 14.25 13.50
C VAL A 99 -7.92 13.94 14.99
N ARG A 100 -7.12 13.02 15.53
CA ARG A 100 -7.23 12.58 16.94
C ARG A 100 -7.01 13.74 17.91
N ARG A 101 -6.11 14.66 17.58
CA ARG A 101 -5.72 15.81 18.42
C ARG A 101 -6.49 17.10 18.09
N GLY A 102 -7.27 17.13 17.00
CA GLY A 102 -8.02 18.31 16.58
C GLY A 102 -7.16 19.44 16.01
N LEU A 103 -6.02 19.13 15.36
CA LEU A 103 -5.04 20.12 14.87
C LEU A 103 -5.38 20.71 13.49
N PHE A 104 -6.67 20.87 13.17
CA PHE A 104 -7.13 21.20 11.82
C PHE A 104 -6.65 22.57 11.32
N GLU A 105 -6.66 23.58 12.19
CA GLU A 105 -6.30 24.94 11.81
C GLU A 105 -4.82 25.06 11.38
N THR A 106 -3.92 24.49 12.20
CA THR A 106 -2.47 24.49 11.96
C THR A 106 -2.06 23.52 10.85
N ALA A 107 -2.80 22.42 10.66
CA ALA A 107 -2.52 21.42 9.64
C ALA A 107 -3.13 21.74 8.26
N ALA A 108 -3.92 22.80 8.10
CA ALA A 108 -4.71 23.01 6.89
C ALA A 108 -3.87 23.12 5.60
N GLY A 109 -2.79 23.91 5.62
CA GLY A 109 -1.88 24.04 4.47
C GLY A 109 -1.22 22.69 4.11
N PRO A 110 -0.54 22.03 5.06
CA PRO A 110 0.04 20.72 4.85
C PRO A 110 -0.96 19.65 4.37
N LEU A 111 -2.17 19.59 4.94
CA LEU A 111 -3.19 18.63 4.51
C LEU A 111 -3.71 18.92 3.09
N ASP A 112 -3.91 20.19 2.73
CA ASP A 112 -4.30 20.58 1.36
C ASP A 112 -3.22 20.19 0.35
N HIS A 113 -1.94 20.40 0.69
CA HIS A 113 -0.82 19.93 -0.10
C HIS A 113 -0.89 18.41 -0.30
N LEU A 114 -1.05 17.64 0.77
CA LEU A 114 -1.13 16.18 0.67
C LEU A 114 -2.26 15.72 -0.26
N VAL A 115 -3.47 16.28 -0.16
CA VAL A 115 -4.60 15.89 -1.03
C VAL A 115 -4.29 16.16 -2.52
N ARG A 116 -3.54 17.22 -2.82
CA ARG A 116 -3.34 17.70 -4.20
C ARG A 116 -2.12 17.13 -4.90
N THR A 117 -1.03 16.89 -4.18
CA THR A 117 0.28 16.67 -4.80
C THR A 117 1.01 15.43 -4.29
N ASP A 118 0.59 14.82 -3.18
CA ASP A 118 1.33 13.67 -2.64
C ASP A 118 1.34 12.52 -3.65
N PRO A 119 2.51 11.93 -3.96
CA PRO A 119 2.57 10.88 -4.97
C PRO A 119 1.87 9.58 -4.57
N PHE A 120 1.75 9.31 -3.27
CA PHE A 120 1.22 8.06 -2.76
C PHE A 120 -0.28 8.18 -2.48
N TRP A 121 -1.10 7.41 -3.21
CA TRP A 121 -2.56 7.47 -3.05
C TRP A 121 -3.01 7.11 -1.63
N GLN A 122 -2.25 6.29 -0.90
CA GLN A 122 -2.54 5.93 0.49
C GLN A 122 -2.49 7.16 1.40
N VAL A 123 -1.53 8.07 1.16
CA VAL A 123 -1.38 9.33 1.89
C VAL A 123 -2.53 10.26 1.51
N ARG A 124 -2.80 10.45 0.22
CA ARG A 124 -3.93 11.28 -0.25
C ARG A 124 -5.26 10.80 0.29
N ARG A 125 -5.49 9.49 0.31
CA ARG A 125 -6.69 8.89 0.92
C ARG A 125 -6.81 9.25 2.41
N ALA A 126 -5.71 9.13 3.16
CA ALA A 126 -5.69 9.50 4.58
C ALA A 126 -5.94 11.01 4.77
N ALA A 127 -5.33 11.85 3.92
CA ALA A 127 -5.53 13.30 3.93
C ALA A 127 -6.97 13.69 3.59
N VAL A 128 -7.63 13.04 2.62
CA VAL A 128 -9.06 13.24 2.33
C VAL A 128 -9.92 12.97 3.56
N SER A 129 -9.67 11.86 4.27
CA SER A 129 -10.37 11.55 5.51
C SER A 129 -10.09 12.58 6.62
N ALA A 130 -8.85 13.06 6.73
CA ALA A 130 -8.47 14.06 7.72
C ALA A 130 -9.09 15.43 7.45
N VAL A 131 -9.04 15.91 6.21
CA VAL A 131 -9.67 17.16 5.77
C VAL A 131 -11.18 17.08 5.95
N ALA A 132 -11.81 15.96 5.57
CA ALA A 132 -13.25 15.77 5.75
C ALA A 132 -13.70 15.72 7.22
N ALA A 133 -12.80 15.44 8.17
CA ALA A 133 -13.10 15.45 9.59
C ALA A 133 -13.07 16.85 10.21
N ASP A 134 -12.54 17.85 9.49
CA ASP A 134 -12.53 19.26 9.93
C ASP A 134 -13.99 19.77 10.09
N PRO A 135 -14.37 20.34 11.24
CA PRO A 135 -15.70 20.88 11.44
C PRO A 135 -15.97 22.20 10.70
N SER A 136 -14.93 22.87 10.18
CA SER A 136 -15.02 24.16 9.48
C SER A 136 -15.35 24.03 7.99
N GLU A 137 -15.51 25.16 7.31
CA GLU A 137 -15.66 25.22 5.85
C GLU A 137 -14.44 24.66 5.08
N ARG A 138 -13.28 24.46 5.72
CA ARG A 138 -12.11 23.85 5.08
C ARG A 138 -12.31 22.38 4.71
N ARG A 139 -13.30 21.69 5.30
CA ARG A 139 -13.65 20.31 4.94
C ARG A 139 -13.97 20.13 3.47
N TRP A 140 -14.43 21.18 2.80
CA TRP A 140 -14.73 21.16 1.36
C TRP A 140 -13.49 21.00 0.48
N CYS A 141 -12.27 21.26 1.00
CA CYS A 141 -11.03 20.94 0.28
C CYS A 141 -10.89 19.43 0.00
N ALA A 142 -11.61 18.55 0.71
CA ALA A 142 -11.67 17.13 0.36
C ALA A 142 -12.15 16.89 -1.09
N LEU A 143 -12.94 17.81 -1.66
CA LEU A 143 -13.45 17.71 -3.03
C LEU A 143 -12.37 17.74 -4.11
N TYR A 144 -11.15 18.22 -3.82
CA TYR A 144 -10.02 18.10 -4.76
C TYR A 144 -9.72 16.66 -5.16
N ALA A 145 -10.07 15.69 -4.30
CA ALA A 145 -9.95 14.27 -4.61
C ALA A 145 -10.94 13.78 -5.68
N ALA A 146 -11.91 14.58 -6.12
CA ALA A 146 -12.89 14.18 -7.13
C ALA A 146 -12.23 13.90 -8.50
N THR A 147 -11.13 14.60 -8.80
CA THR A 147 -10.34 14.41 -10.02
C THR A 147 -9.12 13.52 -9.84
N ASP A 148 -8.91 12.95 -8.64
CA ASP A 148 -7.74 12.13 -8.32
C ASP A 148 -7.56 10.98 -9.32
N PRO A 149 -6.35 10.71 -9.83
CA PRO A 149 -6.14 9.62 -10.78
C PRO A 149 -6.40 8.25 -10.18
N HIS A 150 -6.19 8.06 -8.87
CA HIS A 150 -6.34 6.78 -8.23
C HIS A 150 -7.75 6.58 -7.66
N TRP A 151 -8.48 5.60 -8.19
CA TRP A 151 -9.88 5.34 -7.80
C TRP A 151 -10.12 5.16 -6.29
N ARG A 152 -9.16 4.63 -5.52
CA ARG A 152 -9.30 4.50 -4.05
C ARG A 152 -9.42 5.83 -3.32
N VAL A 153 -8.81 6.90 -3.85
CA VAL A 153 -8.92 8.24 -3.27
C VAL A 153 -10.30 8.82 -3.59
N ARG A 154 -10.74 8.71 -4.85
CA ARG A 154 -12.10 9.06 -5.28
C ARG A 154 -13.17 8.30 -4.49
N HIS A 155 -12.94 7.01 -4.21
CA HIS A 155 -13.86 6.20 -3.41
C HIS A 155 -13.92 6.65 -1.94
N ALA A 156 -12.78 7.00 -1.33
CA ALA A 156 -12.78 7.54 0.03
C ALA A 156 -13.55 8.87 0.10
N LEU A 157 -13.36 9.75 -0.88
CA LEU A 157 -14.20 10.94 -1.02
C LEU A 157 -15.68 10.57 -1.18
N ALA A 158 -16.01 9.61 -2.05
CA ALA A 158 -17.38 9.17 -2.27
C ALA A 158 -18.05 8.63 -0.99
N GLN A 159 -17.30 7.94 -0.13
CA GLN A 159 -17.79 7.46 1.16
C GLN A 159 -18.13 8.62 2.11
N VAL A 160 -17.26 9.63 2.19
CA VAL A 160 -17.49 10.87 2.95
C VAL A 160 -18.75 11.58 2.43
N LEU A 161 -18.81 11.84 1.13
CA LEU A 161 -19.92 12.57 0.50
C LEU A 161 -21.24 11.81 0.60
N ALA A 162 -21.23 10.47 0.49
CA ALA A 162 -22.42 9.65 0.67
C ALA A 162 -22.97 9.77 2.12
N GLN A 163 -22.10 9.94 3.12
CA GLN A 163 -22.51 10.17 4.49
C GLN A 163 -23.02 11.60 4.71
N TRP A 164 -22.33 12.61 4.18
CA TRP A 164 -22.73 14.01 4.25
C TRP A 164 -24.09 14.27 3.59
N GLY A 165 -24.29 13.76 2.37
CA GLY A 165 -25.52 13.94 1.60
C GLY A 165 -26.75 13.18 2.11
N ARG A 166 -26.71 12.61 3.32
CA ARG A 166 -27.91 12.22 4.07
C ARG A 166 -28.73 13.45 4.45
N ASP A 167 -28.06 14.58 4.67
CA ASP A 167 -28.66 15.90 4.78
C ASP A 167 -28.88 16.48 3.38
N GLU A 168 -30.09 16.99 3.11
CA GLU A 168 -30.50 17.48 1.79
C GLU A 168 -29.81 18.80 1.40
N GLU A 169 -29.60 19.70 2.36
CA GLU A 169 -28.92 20.98 2.13
C GLU A 169 -27.44 20.73 1.79
N VAL A 170 -26.79 19.86 2.58
CA VAL A 170 -25.41 19.46 2.32
C VAL A 170 -25.28 18.73 0.99
N ARG A 171 -26.26 17.88 0.63
CA ARG A 171 -26.31 17.20 -0.67
C ARG A 171 -26.30 18.19 -1.83
N SER A 172 -27.13 19.24 -1.78
CA SER A 172 -27.15 20.29 -2.81
C SER A 172 -25.79 20.96 -2.92
N ARG A 173 -25.21 21.37 -1.77
CA ARG A 173 -23.88 21.99 -1.74
C ARG A 173 -22.80 21.10 -2.35
N VAL A 174 -22.81 19.79 -2.09
CA VAL A 174 -21.85 18.85 -2.72
C VAL A 174 -21.97 18.89 -4.25
N LEU A 175 -23.18 18.84 -4.78
CA LEU A 175 -23.42 18.87 -6.22
C LEU A 175 -23.04 20.22 -6.84
N ASP A 176 -23.20 21.32 -6.12
CA ASP A 176 -22.81 22.67 -6.57
C ASP A 176 -21.29 22.86 -6.64
N HIS A 177 -20.51 22.10 -5.87
CA HIS A 177 -19.04 22.16 -5.91
C HIS A 177 -18.42 21.16 -6.90
N LEU A 178 -19.12 20.08 -7.25
CA LEU A 178 -18.66 19.08 -8.24
C LEU A 178 -18.97 19.53 -9.68
N THR A 179 -18.42 20.65 -10.13
CA THR A 179 -18.72 21.28 -11.43
C THR A 179 -17.73 20.97 -12.55
N ASP A 180 -16.59 20.35 -12.21
CA ASP A 180 -15.57 19.97 -13.18
C ASP A 180 -16.14 19.01 -14.24
N PRO A 181 -15.96 19.28 -15.54
CA PRO A 181 -16.59 18.51 -16.62
C PRO A 181 -15.86 17.18 -16.90
N SER A 182 -14.80 16.84 -16.17
CA SER A 182 -14.07 15.60 -16.37
C SER A 182 -14.96 14.38 -16.16
N LEU A 183 -14.62 13.32 -16.89
CA LEU A 183 -15.31 12.03 -16.79
C LEU A 183 -15.27 11.48 -15.36
N ARG A 184 -14.17 11.71 -14.63
CA ARG A 184 -14.00 11.29 -13.22
C ARG A 184 -15.05 11.92 -12.31
N VAL A 185 -15.26 13.23 -12.43
CA VAL A 185 -16.23 13.96 -11.60
C VAL A 185 -17.66 13.63 -11.99
N THR A 186 -17.95 13.54 -13.29
CA THR A 186 -19.26 13.11 -13.78
C THR A 186 -19.61 11.70 -13.29
N ARG A 187 -18.68 10.75 -13.41
CA ARG A 187 -18.85 9.38 -12.88
C ARG A 187 -19.01 9.38 -11.35
N LEU A 188 -18.28 10.22 -10.61
CA LEU A 188 -18.46 10.34 -9.16
C LEU A 188 -19.86 10.85 -8.79
N ARG A 189 -20.39 11.86 -9.49
CA ARG A 189 -21.77 12.38 -9.29
C ARG A 189 -22.80 11.28 -9.49
N ASP A 190 -22.67 10.52 -10.58
CA ASP A 190 -23.52 9.37 -10.89
C ASP A 190 -23.52 8.31 -9.78
N TYR A 191 -22.35 8.02 -9.21
CA TYR A 191 -22.25 7.13 -8.07
C TYR A 191 -22.96 7.66 -6.83
N LEU A 192 -22.82 8.96 -6.54
CA LEU A 192 -23.47 9.60 -5.40
C LEU A 192 -24.99 9.62 -5.55
N ALA A 193 -25.50 9.95 -6.74
CA ALA A 193 -26.93 9.87 -7.05
C ALA A 193 -27.48 8.46 -6.79
N PHE A 194 -26.82 7.41 -7.29
CA PHE A 194 -27.19 6.03 -6.97
C PHE A 194 -27.16 5.74 -5.46
N ARG A 195 -26.17 6.26 -4.74
CA ARG A 195 -26.03 6.04 -3.29
C ARG A 195 -27.09 6.75 -2.47
N TRP A 196 -27.62 7.88 -2.93
CA TRP A 196 -28.66 8.66 -2.25
C TRP A 196 -30.08 8.25 -2.65
N GLU A 197 -30.30 7.92 -3.92
CA GLU A 197 -31.64 7.75 -4.50
C GLU A 197 -31.91 6.30 -4.97
N GLY A 198 -30.86 5.51 -5.23
CA GLY A 198 -30.97 4.11 -5.67
C GLY A 198 -31.09 3.92 -7.19
N GLU A 199 -31.17 5.01 -7.96
CA GLU A 199 -31.29 4.98 -9.42
C GLU A 199 -29.94 4.66 -10.09
N PRO A 200 -29.87 3.69 -11.01
CA PRO A 200 -28.64 3.34 -11.70
C PRO A 200 -28.23 4.46 -12.68
N PRO A 201 -26.93 4.75 -12.82
CA PRO A 201 -26.48 5.73 -13.79
C PRO A 201 -26.63 5.24 -15.23
N PRO A 202 -26.64 6.16 -16.21
CA PRO A 202 -26.72 5.81 -17.62
C PRO A 202 -25.59 4.85 -18.03
N GLU A 203 -25.90 3.94 -18.96
CA GLU A 203 -24.89 3.07 -19.54
C GLU A 203 -23.88 3.89 -20.34
N ARG A 204 -22.60 3.54 -20.19
CA ARG A 204 -21.49 4.09 -20.97
C ARG A 204 -20.68 2.92 -21.51
N THR A 205 -20.16 3.06 -22.72
CA THR A 205 -19.24 2.09 -23.32
C THR A 205 -17.97 2.04 -22.47
N ALA A 206 -17.57 0.84 -22.07
CA ALA A 206 -16.27 0.63 -21.44
C ALA A 206 -15.19 0.68 -22.52
N ASP A 207 -14.08 1.37 -22.24
CA ASP A 207 -12.88 1.28 -23.08
C ASP A 207 -12.31 -0.13 -22.96
N ASP A 208 -12.40 -0.91 -24.04
CA ASP A 208 -11.79 -2.23 -24.11
C ASP A 208 -10.31 -2.09 -24.53
N PRO A 209 -9.34 -2.46 -23.66
CA PRO A 209 -7.93 -2.39 -24.01
C PRO A 209 -7.56 -3.22 -25.23
N ALA A 210 -8.31 -4.30 -25.50
CA ALA A 210 -8.10 -5.13 -26.69
C ALA A 210 -8.37 -4.37 -28.00
N ALA A 211 -9.13 -3.27 -27.96
CA ALA A 211 -9.41 -2.45 -29.14
C ALA A 211 -8.17 -1.68 -29.64
N TRP A 212 -7.18 -1.44 -28.78
CA TRP A 212 -6.00 -0.64 -29.12
C TRP A 212 -4.66 -1.32 -28.80
N CYS A 213 -4.66 -2.44 -28.08
CA CYS A 213 -3.49 -3.24 -27.79
C CYS A 213 -3.64 -4.64 -28.41
N PRO A 214 -3.03 -4.92 -29.58
CA PRO A 214 -3.22 -6.19 -30.31
C PRO A 214 -2.79 -7.45 -29.54
N PHE A 215 -1.94 -7.29 -28.53
CA PHE A 215 -1.40 -8.35 -27.69
C PHE A 215 -1.95 -8.31 -26.26
N TRP A 216 -3.02 -7.56 -26.01
CA TRP A 216 -3.66 -7.46 -24.70
C TRP A 216 -4.12 -8.82 -24.17
N ASP A 217 -3.88 -9.06 -22.89
CA ASP A 217 -4.54 -10.14 -22.14
C ASP A 217 -4.89 -9.61 -20.74
N TRP A 218 -6.05 -10.03 -20.22
CA TRP A 218 -6.52 -9.61 -18.91
C TRP A 218 -5.73 -10.23 -17.75
N ASP A 219 -4.99 -11.31 -18.01
CA ASP A 219 -4.00 -11.89 -17.10
C ASP A 219 -2.65 -11.17 -17.27
N PRO A 220 -2.17 -10.42 -16.25
CA PRO A 220 -0.95 -9.65 -16.39
C PRO A 220 0.31 -10.48 -16.66
N ALA A 221 0.35 -11.74 -16.20
CA ALA A 221 1.48 -12.62 -16.46
C ALA A 221 1.51 -13.05 -17.94
N VAL A 222 0.33 -13.23 -18.55
CA VAL A 222 0.19 -13.54 -19.97
C VAL A 222 0.54 -12.30 -20.82
N LEU A 223 0.00 -11.13 -20.46
CA LEU A 223 0.33 -9.86 -21.14
C LEU A 223 1.84 -9.60 -21.12
N ALA A 224 2.48 -9.74 -19.96
CA ALA A 224 3.93 -9.58 -19.85
C ALA A 224 4.69 -10.58 -20.73
N ARG A 225 4.22 -11.84 -20.84
CA ARG A 225 4.81 -12.83 -21.74
C ARG A 225 4.63 -12.44 -23.21
N HIS A 226 3.43 -12.04 -23.63
CA HIS A 226 3.19 -11.59 -25.01
C HIS A 226 4.12 -10.44 -25.42
N ILE A 227 4.32 -9.45 -24.53
CA ILE A 227 5.25 -8.34 -24.80
C ILE A 227 6.70 -8.85 -24.88
N GLY A 228 7.08 -9.81 -24.04
CA GLY A 228 8.37 -10.49 -24.11
C GLY A 228 8.59 -11.21 -25.44
N ASP A 229 7.58 -11.94 -25.91
CA ASP A 229 7.59 -12.76 -27.13
C ASP A 229 7.69 -11.93 -28.43
N LEU A 230 7.34 -10.65 -28.39
CA LEU A 230 7.61 -9.72 -29.51
C LEU A 230 9.11 -9.60 -29.83
N GLY A 231 9.98 -9.94 -28.87
CA GLY A 231 11.43 -9.74 -28.97
C GLY A 231 11.80 -8.25 -29.09
N ARG A 232 13.10 -7.99 -29.23
CA ARG A 232 13.62 -6.61 -29.25
C ARG A 232 13.03 -5.75 -30.38
N ALA A 233 13.05 -6.27 -31.61
CA ALA A 233 12.56 -5.56 -32.79
C ALA A 233 11.04 -5.34 -32.76
N GLY A 234 10.27 -6.36 -32.35
CA GLY A 234 8.81 -6.25 -32.24
C GLY A 234 8.37 -5.29 -31.14
N ARG A 235 9.07 -5.28 -29.99
CA ARG A 235 8.83 -4.28 -28.93
C ARG A 235 9.08 -2.85 -29.43
N GLY A 236 10.15 -2.63 -30.20
CA GLY A 236 10.41 -1.33 -30.83
C GLY A 236 9.29 -0.89 -31.76
N ALA A 237 8.79 -1.78 -32.62
CA ALA A 237 7.66 -1.48 -33.51
C ALA A 237 6.33 -1.25 -32.75
N ALA A 238 6.18 -1.82 -31.56
CA ALA A 238 4.98 -1.70 -30.72
C ALA A 238 5.01 -0.51 -29.75
N LEU A 239 6.05 0.32 -29.77
CA LEU A 239 6.21 1.46 -28.84
C LEU A 239 4.99 2.39 -28.75
N PRO A 240 4.32 2.78 -29.86
CA PRO A 240 3.12 3.62 -29.79
C PRO A 240 1.96 3.03 -28.96
N VAL A 241 1.93 1.70 -28.82
CA VAL A 241 0.97 0.98 -27.97
C VAL A 241 1.54 0.79 -26.56
N LEU A 242 2.82 0.43 -26.45
CA LEU A 242 3.48 0.13 -25.18
C LEU A 242 3.58 1.33 -24.25
N THR A 243 3.80 2.55 -24.75
CA THR A 243 3.84 3.77 -23.92
C THR A 243 2.53 4.00 -23.15
N ARG A 244 1.39 3.54 -23.67
CA ARG A 244 0.10 3.56 -22.96
C ARG A 244 0.05 2.65 -21.73
N LEU A 245 0.96 1.67 -21.66
CA LEU A 245 1.07 0.72 -20.55
C LEU A 245 2.12 1.13 -19.51
N ILE A 246 2.72 2.33 -19.62
CA ILE A 246 3.77 2.79 -18.70
C ILE A 246 3.28 2.91 -17.24
N THR A 247 1.97 3.09 -17.05
CA THR A 247 1.30 3.18 -15.73
C THR A 247 0.55 1.89 -15.35
N HIS A 248 0.74 0.80 -16.11
CA HIS A 248 0.07 -0.47 -15.85
C HIS A 248 0.39 -1.00 -14.44
N PRO A 249 -0.57 -1.56 -13.67
CA PRO A 249 -0.35 -1.93 -12.27
C PRO A 249 0.68 -3.05 -12.06
N ASP A 250 0.85 -3.95 -13.04
CA ASP A 250 1.83 -5.04 -12.97
C ASP A 250 3.24 -4.57 -13.38
N GLU A 251 4.22 -4.78 -12.49
CA GLU A 251 5.61 -4.37 -12.68
C GLU A 251 6.28 -5.07 -13.87
N ARG A 252 5.92 -6.33 -14.17
CA ARG A 252 6.50 -7.07 -15.30
C ARG A 252 6.13 -6.42 -16.63
N VAL A 253 4.89 -5.93 -16.75
CA VAL A 253 4.42 -5.20 -17.93
C VAL A 253 5.17 -3.88 -18.07
N ARG A 254 5.25 -3.08 -16.99
CA ARG A 254 6.00 -1.80 -17.02
C ARG A 254 7.47 -2.00 -17.35
N GLY A 255 8.10 -3.04 -16.80
CA GLY A 255 9.50 -3.38 -17.08
C GLY A 255 9.78 -3.54 -18.56
N TRP A 256 8.90 -4.23 -19.30
CA TRP A 256 9.03 -4.36 -20.75
C TRP A 256 8.84 -3.05 -21.51
N VAL A 257 7.93 -2.17 -21.07
CA VAL A 257 7.73 -0.85 -21.69
C VAL A 257 9.01 -0.01 -21.53
N VAL A 258 9.58 0.01 -20.33
CA VAL A 258 10.83 0.74 -20.05
C VAL A 258 11.99 0.18 -20.87
N GLU A 259 12.11 -1.15 -20.97
CA GLU A 259 13.14 -1.78 -21.81
C GLU A 259 12.97 -1.43 -23.30
N ALA A 260 11.74 -1.45 -23.83
CA ALA A 260 11.46 -1.07 -25.22
C ALA A 260 11.84 0.38 -25.52
N LEU A 261 11.54 1.31 -24.61
CA LEU A 261 11.91 2.72 -24.73
C LEU A 261 13.44 2.90 -24.72
N ARG A 262 14.14 2.18 -23.84
CA ARG A 262 15.61 2.18 -23.79
C ARG A 262 16.23 1.60 -25.05
N ASP A 263 15.67 0.54 -25.62
CA ASP A 263 16.25 -0.11 -26.79
C ASP A 263 16.00 0.62 -28.11
N ALA A 264 14.79 1.16 -28.31
CA ALA A 264 14.34 1.65 -29.62
C ALA A 264 13.54 2.97 -29.56
N GLY A 265 13.35 3.57 -28.38
CA GLY A 265 12.52 4.77 -28.20
C GLY A 265 13.00 5.99 -28.99
N THR A 266 12.11 6.55 -29.80
CA THR A 266 12.28 7.83 -30.50
C THR A 266 11.91 9.00 -29.59
N PRO A 267 12.34 10.24 -29.89
CA PRO A 267 11.91 11.43 -29.14
C PRO A 267 10.40 11.55 -28.95
N ALA A 268 9.62 11.10 -29.94
CA ALA A 268 8.16 11.10 -29.87
C ALA A 268 7.62 10.08 -28.85
N ASP A 269 8.20 8.88 -28.80
CA ASP A 269 7.82 7.84 -27.83
C ASP A 269 8.16 8.26 -26.40
N TRP A 270 9.33 8.88 -26.21
CA TRP A 270 9.74 9.44 -24.93
C TRP A 270 8.82 10.58 -24.50
N CYS A 271 8.45 11.47 -25.42
CA CYS A 271 7.46 12.51 -25.16
C CYS A 271 6.10 11.92 -24.75
N ASP A 272 5.57 10.91 -25.46
CA ASP A 272 4.29 10.28 -25.12
C ASP A 272 4.35 9.59 -23.76
N ALA A 273 5.43 8.84 -23.47
CA ALA A 273 5.64 8.20 -22.18
C ALA A 273 5.69 9.24 -21.05
N LEU A 274 6.52 10.28 -21.17
CA LEU A 274 6.66 11.34 -20.17
C LEU A 274 5.37 12.15 -19.97
N SER A 275 4.61 12.37 -21.04
CA SER A 275 3.30 13.04 -20.98
C SER A 275 2.30 12.27 -20.14
N ARG A 276 2.43 10.94 -20.09
CA ARG A 276 1.60 10.05 -19.28
C ARG A 276 2.05 9.97 -17.82
N LEU A 277 3.30 10.34 -17.50
CA LEU A 277 3.82 10.40 -16.13
C LEU A 277 3.50 11.72 -15.42
N GLY A 278 2.47 12.45 -15.89
CA GLY A 278 2.37 13.88 -15.67
C GLY A 278 1.52 14.36 -14.51
N ASP A 279 0.70 13.49 -13.96
CA ASP A 279 0.07 13.76 -12.69
C ASP A 279 0.97 13.15 -11.60
N PRO A 280 1.60 13.97 -10.72
CA PRO A 280 2.50 13.47 -9.69
C PRO A 280 1.82 12.49 -8.73
N ARG A 281 0.48 12.45 -8.73
CA ARG A 281 -0.37 11.54 -7.94
C ARG A 281 -0.46 10.11 -8.48
N GLU A 282 0.13 9.79 -9.63
CA GLU A 282 0.08 8.45 -10.22
C GLU A 282 1.08 7.46 -9.58
N ASP A 283 0.60 6.70 -8.60
CA ASP A 283 1.42 5.79 -7.76
C ASP A 283 2.02 4.57 -8.51
N ALA A 284 1.49 4.19 -9.67
CA ALA A 284 1.99 3.06 -10.46
C ALA A 284 3.01 3.48 -11.53
N ALA A 285 3.15 4.78 -11.75
CA ALA A 285 4.03 5.35 -12.76
C ALA A 285 5.50 5.20 -12.31
N PRO A 286 6.44 4.77 -13.16
CA PRO A 286 7.86 4.89 -12.84
C PRO A 286 8.18 6.36 -12.55
N THR A 287 9.10 6.62 -11.61
CA THR A 287 9.57 8.00 -11.46
C THR A 287 10.23 8.44 -12.76
N GLN A 288 10.15 9.73 -13.09
CA GLN A 288 10.83 10.26 -14.27
C GLN A 288 12.31 9.86 -14.27
N ALA A 289 12.95 9.89 -13.09
CA ALA A 289 14.32 9.44 -12.89
C ALA A 289 14.53 7.95 -13.23
N ASP A 290 13.63 7.05 -12.81
CA ASP A 290 13.72 5.62 -13.14
C ASP A 290 13.58 5.35 -14.63
N LEU A 291 12.72 6.12 -15.32
CA LEU A 291 12.51 6.00 -16.76
C LEU A 291 13.80 6.33 -17.54
N VAL A 292 14.47 7.43 -17.18
CA VAL A 292 15.66 7.94 -17.88
C VAL A 292 16.98 7.37 -17.36
N LYS A 293 16.96 6.61 -16.25
CA LYS A 293 18.16 6.03 -15.66
C LYS A 293 18.92 5.16 -16.65
N GLY A 294 20.20 5.49 -16.86
CA GLY A 294 21.10 4.75 -17.76
C GLY A 294 20.89 5.05 -19.25
N LEU A 295 20.16 6.12 -19.60
CA LEU A 295 20.08 6.61 -20.97
C LEU A 295 21.29 7.50 -21.29
N GLU A 296 21.84 7.36 -22.49
CA GLU A 296 22.92 8.22 -23.00
C GLU A 296 22.48 9.70 -23.09
N LEU A 297 23.40 10.62 -22.77
CA LEU A 297 23.16 12.07 -22.74
C LEU A 297 22.59 12.59 -24.07
N ASP A 298 23.13 12.16 -25.22
CA ASP A 298 22.67 12.58 -26.55
C ASP A 298 21.19 12.28 -26.80
N ARG A 299 20.69 11.16 -26.25
CA ARG A 299 19.28 10.76 -26.39
C ARG A 299 18.37 11.57 -25.47
N LEU A 300 18.84 11.90 -24.27
CA LEU A 300 18.13 12.79 -23.34
C LEU A 300 17.99 14.19 -23.94
N GLU A 301 19.08 14.71 -24.49
CA GLU A 301 19.11 15.98 -25.20
C GLU A 301 18.10 15.99 -26.36
N THR A 302 18.16 14.98 -27.24
CA THR A 302 17.27 14.91 -28.41
C THR A 302 15.79 14.88 -28.01
N ALA A 303 15.44 14.11 -26.97
CA ALA A 303 14.07 14.04 -26.46
C ALA A 303 13.61 15.35 -25.81
N ALA A 304 14.46 16.00 -25.01
CA ALA A 304 14.13 17.27 -24.37
C ALA A 304 13.96 18.40 -25.39
N LYS A 305 14.85 18.52 -26.37
CA LYS A 305 14.73 19.48 -27.48
C LYS A 305 13.43 19.26 -28.27
N PHE A 306 13.09 18.00 -28.56
CA PHE A 306 11.83 17.65 -29.24
C PHE A 306 10.59 18.10 -28.46
N ILE A 307 10.57 17.94 -27.13
CA ILE A 307 9.46 18.39 -26.29
C ILE A 307 9.37 19.92 -26.26
N LEU A 308 10.50 20.61 -26.07
CA LEU A 308 10.55 22.07 -26.03
C LEU A 308 10.06 22.70 -27.35
N ALA A 309 10.35 22.05 -28.48
CA ALA A 309 9.92 22.51 -29.81
C ALA A 309 8.40 22.40 -30.06
N GLN A 310 7.62 21.71 -29.22
CA GLN A 310 6.18 21.59 -29.39
C GLN A 310 5.46 22.91 -29.09
N GLU A 311 4.38 23.19 -29.82
CA GLU A 311 3.55 24.38 -29.55
C GLU A 311 2.90 24.33 -28.16
N ARG A 312 2.44 23.15 -27.75
CA ARG A 312 1.75 22.90 -26.49
C ARG A 312 2.20 21.57 -25.88
N PRO A 313 3.42 21.50 -25.33
CA PRO A 313 3.90 20.28 -24.70
C PRO A 313 3.04 19.94 -23.47
N ALA A 314 2.88 18.66 -23.20
CA ALA A 314 2.21 18.22 -21.98
C ALA A 314 2.98 18.76 -20.75
N PRO A 315 2.30 19.30 -19.72
CA PRO A 315 2.97 20.01 -18.62
C PRO A 315 4.12 19.24 -17.96
N ALA A 316 3.97 17.92 -17.82
CA ALA A 316 5.01 17.11 -17.19
C ALA A 316 6.18 16.74 -18.08
N ALA A 317 5.91 16.50 -19.37
CA ALA A 317 6.98 16.35 -20.36
C ALA A 317 7.77 17.67 -20.45
N LEU A 318 7.08 18.82 -20.43
CA LEU A 318 7.68 20.14 -20.40
C LEU A 318 8.55 20.35 -19.14
N ALA A 319 8.01 20.06 -17.95
CA ALA A 319 8.75 20.20 -16.70
C ALA A 319 10.04 19.37 -16.69
N TRP A 320 9.97 18.12 -17.17
CA TRP A 320 11.14 17.27 -17.33
C TRP A 320 12.15 17.86 -18.33
N ALA A 321 11.69 18.31 -19.50
CA ALA A 321 12.54 18.85 -20.56
C ALA A 321 13.25 20.14 -20.14
N LEU A 322 12.56 21.02 -19.42
CA LEU A 322 13.16 22.24 -18.84
C LEU A 322 14.26 21.89 -17.83
N GLY A 323 14.07 20.83 -17.03
CA GLY A 323 15.09 20.34 -16.10
C GLY A 323 16.36 19.78 -16.77
N GLN A 324 16.34 19.54 -18.09
CA GLN A 324 17.53 19.14 -18.83
C GLN A 324 18.33 20.34 -19.35
N VAL A 325 17.76 21.54 -19.37
CA VAL A 325 18.42 22.74 -19.87
C VAL A 325 19.47 23.21 -18.85
N GLY A 326 20.72 23.33 -19.28
CA GLY A 326 21.88 23.62 -18.42
C GLY A 326 22.51 22.38 -17.77
N GLU A 327 21.83 21.24 -17.81
CA GLU A 327 22.34 19.95 -17.33
C GLU A 327 22.84 19.07 -18.50
N ALA A 328 21.94 18.75 -19.45
CA ALA A 328 22.25 17.92 -20.61
C ALA A 328 22.75 18.73 -21.81
N PHE A 329 22.27 19.97 -21.99
CA PHE A 329 22.65 20.87 -23.09
C PHE A 329 22.50 22.35 -22.71
N PRO A 330 23.26 23.28 -23.33
CA PRO A 330 23.19 24.71 -23.06
C PRO A 330 21.82 25.35 -23.43
N ALA A 331 21.38 26.32 -22.63
CA ALA A 331 20.13 27.06 -22.88
C ALA A 331 20.10 27.82 -24.21
N ASP A 332 21.26 28.25 -24.71
CA ASP A 332 21.37 29.03 -25.94
C ASP A 332 20.98 28.22 -27.18
N GLU A 333 21.08 26.89 -27.12
CA GLU A 333 20.69 26.00 -28.23
C GLU A 333 19.17 25.89 -28.43
N VAL A 334 18.38 26.24 -27.40
CA VAL A 334 16.91 26.18 -27.41
C VAL A 334 16.27 27.52 -27.09
N ARG A 335 17.02 28.62 -27.18
CA ARG A 335 16.57 29.96 -26.75
C ARG A 335 15.25 30.38 -27.38
N ALA A 336 15.10 30.17 -28.69
CA ALA A 336 13.90 30.53 -29.43
C ALA A 336 12.65 29.77 -28.93
N ASP A 337 12.79 28.49 -28.57
CA ASP A 337 11.70 27.69 -28.02
C ASP A 337 11.31 28.12 -26.61
N LEU A 338 12.30 28.46 -25.77
CA LEU A 338 12.07 28.96 -24.42
C LEU A 338 11.32 30.30 -24.44
N ASP A 339 11.71 31.23 -25.31
CA ASP A 339 11.06 32.54 -25.45
C ASP A 339 9.62 32.39 -25.94
N ARG A 340 9.36 31.44 -26.86
CA ARG A 340 8.02 31.10 -27.34
C ARG A 340 7.15 30.54 -26.21
N LEU A 341 7.67 29.58 -25.43
CA LEU A 341 6.94 28.98 -24.32
C LEU A 341 6.66 30.00 -23.20
N ALA A 342 7.59 30.92 -22.94
CA ALA A 342 7.38 32.00 -21.98
C ALA A 342 6.30 32.98 -22.43
N SER A 343 6.31 33.37 -23.72
CA SER A 343 5.28 34.24 -24.32
C SER A 343 3.88 33.61 -24.30
N GLY A 344 3.80 32.27 -24.38
CA GLY A 344 2.56 31.51 -24.25
C GLY A 344 2.07 31.32 -22.80
N GLY A 345 2.78 31.84 -21.81
CA GLY A 345 2.44 31.68 -20.38
C GLY A 345 2.80 30.32 -19.80
N HIS A 346 3.65 29.53 -20.47
CA HIS A 346 4.04 28.19 -20.03
C HIS A 346 5.32 28.17 -19.16
N VAL A 347 6.13 29.24 -19.19
CA VAL A 347 7.43 29.34 -18.46
C VAL A 347 7.66 30.78 -17.96
N LEU A 348 8.27 30.95 -16.77
CA LEU A 348 8.78 32.24 -16.28
C LEU A 348 10.31 32.29 -16.50
N LEU A 349 10.80 33.27 -17.25
CA LEU A 349 12.24 33.48 -17.49
C LEU A 349 12.75 34.65 -16.62
N ASP A 350 13.90 34.51 -15.98
CA ASP A 350 14.53 35.62 -15.24
C ASP A 350 15.05 36.70 -16.22
N SER A 351 14.78 37.96 -15.88
CA SER A 351 15.22 39.22 -16.50
C SER A 351 16.73 39.38 -16.77
N GLY A 352 17.56 38.40 -16.42
CA GLY A 352 19.03 38.38 -16.60
C GLY A 352 19.58 37.37 -17.62
N GLY A 353 18.74 36.70 -18.42
CA GLY A 353 19.19 35.91 -19.59
C GLY A 353 19.85 34.54 -19.31
N ALA A 354 20.07 34.15 -18.05
CA ALA A 354 20.82 32.92 -17.73
C ALA A 354 20.13 31.92 -16.76
N GLY A 355 18.83 32.02 -16.51
CA GLY A 355 18.12 31.04 -15.67
C GLY A 355 16.65 30.85 -16.07
N ILE A 356 16.27 29.61 -16.39
CA ILE A 356 14.86 29.19 -16.46
C ILE A 356 14.40 29.00 -15.02
N LEU A 357 13.41 29.76 -14.57
CA LEU A 357 12.73 29.44 -13.31
C LEU A 357 11.85 28.22 -13.58
N ALA A 358 12.28 27.06 -13.10
CA ALA A 358 11.42 25.90 -13.01
C ALA A 358 10.10 26.27 -12.33
N CYS A 359 9.00 25.68 -12.81
CA CYS A 359 7.67 25.77 -12.21
C CYS A 359 7.75 25.62 -10.67
N PRO A 360 7.02 26.41 -9.86
CA PRO A 360 7.18 26.45 -8.41
C PRO A 360 6.74 25.12 -7.79
N THR A 361 7.66 24.16 -7.73
CA THR A 361 7.46 22.84 -7.10
C THR A 361 8.56 22.50 -6.11
N THR A 362 9.48 23.41 -5.91
CA THR A 362 10.31 23.45 -4.71
C THR A 362 10.11 24.83 -4.14
N GLU A 363 9.07 24.98 -3.32
CA GLU A 363 9.21 25.86 -2.16
C GLU A 363 10.46 25.34 -1.44
N SER A 364 11.57 26.01 -1.73
CA SER A 364 12.67 26.15 -0.80
C SER A 364 12.02 26.44 0.54
N GLN A 365 12.03 25.45 1.43
CA GLN A 365 11.54 25.59 2.79
C GLN A 365 12.19 26.85 3.33
N SER A 366 11.39 27.92 3.37
CA SER A 366 11.78 29.16 4.01
C SER A 366 12.14 28.78 5.44
N VAL A 367 13.18 29.41 5.96
CA VAL A 367 13.65 29.25 7.34
C VAL A 367 12.42 29.26 8.25
N ALA A 368 12.02 28.09 8.75
CA ALA A 368 10.71 27.93 9.37
C ALA A 368 10.60 28.85 10.59
N ASP A 369 9.45 29.52 10.75
CA ASP A 369 9.06 30.23 11.97
C ASP A 369 8.86 29.19 13.10
N TRP A 370 9.97 28.74 13.69
CA TRP A 370 9.95 27.90 14.87
C TRP A 370 9.55 28.74 16.07
N SER A 371 8.67 28.22 16.93
CA SER A 371 8.33 28.91 18.18
C SER A 371 9.61 29.14 19.01
N PRO A 372 9.74 30.25 19.78
CA PRO A 372 10.97 30.54 20.53
C PRO A 372 11.40 29.43 21.49
N GLY A 373 10.43 28.62 21.97
CA GLY A 373 10.67 27.46 22.82
C GLY A 373 11.07 26.19 22.08
N HIS A 374 11.09 26.16 20.73
CA HIS A 374 11.46 24.97 19.96
C HIS A 374 12.98 24.78 19.91
N PRO A 375 13.51 23.54 20.01
CA PRO A 375 14.95 23.26 19.89
C PRO A 375 15.65 23.92 18.69
N HIS A 376 15.02 23.89 17.52
CA HIS A 376 15.55 24.52 16.31
C HIS A 376 15.64 26.06 16.42
N ALA A 377 14.67 26.72 17.06
CA ALA A 377 14.72 28.16 17.32
C ALA A 377 15.84 28.49 18.31
N ARG A 378 15.93 27.75 19.41
CA ARG A 378 16.97 27.93 20.44
C ARG A 378 18.36 27.74 19.87
N ALA A 379 18.55 26.76 18.99
CA ALA A 379 19.81 26.53 18.30
C ALA A 379 20.17 27.67 17.34
N ALA A 380 19.19 28.24 16.63
CA ALA A 380 19.40 29.36 15.71
C ALA A 380 19.70 30.67 16.46
N ALA A 381 19.09 30.88 17.62
CA ALA A 381 19.30 32.05 18.49
C ALA A 381 20.56 31.94 19.38
N LEU A 382 21.35 30.87 19.24
CA LEU A 382 22.45 30.58 20.14
C LEU A 382 23.60 31.59 19.99
N THR A 383 23.97 32.25 21.09
CA THR A 383 25.11 33.16 21.13
C THR A 383 26.41 32.42 21.47
N ALA A 384 27.57 32.98 21.11
CA ALA A 384 28.87 32.39 21.45
C ALA A 384 29.13 32.31 22.97
N GLU A 385 28.49 33.18 23.76
CA GLU A 385 28.54 33.13 25.22
C GLU A 385 27.69 31.98 25.77
N ARG A 386 26.43 31.88 25.33
CA ARG A 386 25.54 30.79 25.72
C ARG A 386 26.07 29.43 25.28
N ALA A 387 26.65 29.34 24.08
CA ALA A 387 27.30 28.12 23.62
C ALA A 387 28.41 27.67 24.57
N ARG A 388 29.29 28.58 25.02
CA ARG A 388 30.36 28.27 25.99
C ARG A 388 29.80 27.82 27.33
N GLU A 389 28.72 28.44 27.79
CA GLU A 389 28.03 28.05 29.02
C GLU A 389 27.47 26.62 28.92
N LEU A 390 26.82 26.27 27.82
CA LEU A 390 26.28 24.93 27.58
C LEU A 390 27.39 23.86 27.49
N ILE A 391 28.55 24.19 26.91
CA ILE A 391 29.69 23.27 26.91
C ILE A 391 30.26 23.05 28.33
N ALA A 392 30.24 24.09 29.17
CA ALA A 392 30.68 23.98 30.55
C ALA A 392 29.65 23.28 31.45
N ASN A 393 28.36 23.33 31.11
CA ASN A 393 27.28 22.68 31.85
C ASN A 393 26.13 22.24 30.91
N PRO A 394 26.22 21.05 30.28
CA PRO A 394 25.25 20.64 29.25
C PRO A 394 23.84 20.36 29.79
N THR A 395 23.66 20.17 31.09
CA THR A 395 22.34 19.94 31.71
C THR A 395 21.50 21.21 31.85
N LEU A 396 22.01 22.38 31.43
CA LEU A 396 21.23 23.63 31.32
C LEU A 396 20.35 23.68 30.07
N GLU A 397 20.39 22.63 29.27
CA GLU A 397 19.65 22.45 28.03
C GLU A 397 18.94 21.10 28.07
N THR A 398 17.87 20.96 27.30
CA THR A 398 17.06 19.74 27.18
C THR A 398 17.17 19.09 25.80
N SER A 399 17.74 19.82 24.83
CA SER A 399 17.88 19.39 23.45
C SER A 399 19.31 19.02 23.06
N TRP A 400 19.49 17.83 22.49
CA TRP A 400 20.75 17.45 21.86
C TRP A 400 21.01 18.18 20.54
N PHE A 401 19.96 18.59 19.83
CA PHE A 401 20.10 19.47 18.66
C PHE A 401 20.77 20.81 19.03
N VAL A 402 20.35 21.46 20.13
CA VAL A 402 20.96 22.70 20.64
C VAL A 402 22.38 22.45 21.14
N LEU A 403 22.61 21.39 21.91
CA LEU A 403 23.96 21.02 22.38
C LEU A 403 24.92 20.73 21.21
N SER A 404 24.43 20.11 20.14
CA SER A 404 25.21 19.87 18.92
C SER A 404 25.58 21.18 18.20
N ALA A 405 24.67 22.16 18.17
CA ALA A 405 24.95 23.49 17.64
C ALA A 405 25.99 24.23 18.50
N ALA A 406 25.84 24.20 19.84
CA ALA A 406 26.82 24.78 20.78
C ALA A 406 28.21 24.17 20.61
N ALA A 407 28.28 22.84 20.52
CA ALA A 407 29.52 22.09 20.31
C ALA A 407 30.21 22.51 19.02
N ARG A 408 29.45 22.65 17.93
CA ARG A 408 29.97 23.14 16.64
C ARG A 408 30.53 24.56 16.74
N MET A 409 29.82 25.49 17.39
CA MET A 409 30.26 26.87 17.58
C MET A 409 31.56 26.95 18.41
N CYS A 410 31.68 26.12 19.44
CA CYS A 410 32.87 26.04 20.28
C CYS A 410 33.98 25.14 19.72
N ARG A 411 33.80 24.53 18.54
CA ARG A 411 34.71 23.54 17.94
C ARG A 411 35.04 22.38 18.88
N VAL A 412 34.06 21.98 19.70
CA VAL A 412 34.12 20.82 20.58
C VAL A 412 33.35 19.69 19.90
N PRO A 413 33.92 18.49 19.75
CA PRO A 413 33.15 17.36 19.27
C PRO A 413 32.02 17.00 20.24
N VAL A 414 30.79 16.82 19.75
CA VAL A 414 29.60 16.62 20.59
C VAL A 414 29.70 15.38 21.50
N TRP A 415 30.42 14.33 21.09
CA TRP A 415 30.66 13.14 21.91
C TRP A 415 31.47 13.42 23.19
N LYS A 416 32.13 14.60 23.31
CA LYS A 416 32.75 15.02 24.58
C LYS A 416 31.73 15.45 25.64
N LEU A 417 30.49 15.72 25.23
CA LEU A 417 29.36 16.00 26.12
C LEU A 417 28.57 14.73 26.44
N ALA A 418 28.75 13.66 25.65
CA ALA A 418 28.00 12.42 25.79
C ALA A 418 28.18 11.78 27.19
N PRO A 419 27.13 11.15 27.72
CA PRO A 419 27.21 10.44 28.99
C PRO A 419 28.21 9.29 28.94
N GLU A 420 28.90 9.05 30.06
CA GLU A 420 29.73 7.85 30.26
C GLU A 420 29.36 7.18 31.59
N PRO A 421 28.88 5.93 31.59
CA PRO A 421 28.59 5.09 30.41
C PRO A 421 27.40 5.58 29.58
N GLU A 422 27.39 5.26 28.29
CA GLU A 422 26.23 5.53 27.43
C GLU A 422 25.05 4.64 27.84
N TRP A 423 23.84 5.22 27.85
CA TRP A 423 22.62 4.44 28.05
C TRP A 423 22.32 3.62 26.80
N ASN A 424 22.29 2.30 26.94
CA ASN A 424 21.88 1.40 25.88
C ASN A 424 20.44 0.95 26.17
N PRO A 425 19.45 1.17 25.27
CA PRO A 425 18.11 0.67 25.50
C PRO A 425 18.17 -0.85 25.71
N PRO A 426 17.52 -1.38 26.76
CA PRO A 426 17.47 -2.81 26.97
C PRO A 426 16.94 -3.46 25.69
N ALA A 427 17.67 -4.46 25.18
CA ALA A 427 17.21 -5.21 24.03
C ALA A 427 15.81 -5.71 24.34
N GLU A 428 14.83 -5.38 23.49
CA GLU A 428 13.54 -6.05 23.58
C GLU A 428 13.84 -7.54 23.62
N PRO A 429 13.37 -8.29 24.64
CA PRO A 429 13.59 -9.70 24.69
C PRO A 429 13.15 -10.27 23.36
N ARG A 430 14.08 -10.80 22.56
CA ARG A 430 13.70 -11.66 21.43
C ARG A 430 12.85 -12.71 22.09
N GLU A 431 11.54 -12.70 21.83
CA GLU A 431 10.65 -13.72 22.33
C GLU A 431 11.39 -15.03 22.07
N PRO A 432 11.67 -15.82 23.12
CA PRO A 432 12.34 -17.09 22.93
C PRO A 432 11.64 -17.84 21.81
N HIS A 433 12.34 -18.72 21.11
CA HIS A 433 11.66 -19.71 20.27
C HIS A 433 10.86 -20.65 21.18
N VAL A 434 9.76 -20.15 21.73
CA VAL A 434 8.80 -20.90 22.50
C VAL A 434 8.22 -21.87 21.49
N ARG A 435 8.57 -23.14 21.64
CA ARG A 435 7.93 -24.19 20.87
C ARG A 435 6.44 -24.08 21.13
N VAL A 436 5.67 -23.97 20.06
CA VAL A 436 4.23 -24.06 20.15
C VAL A 436 3.91 -25.54 20.17
N ALA A 437 3.40 -26.04 21.31
CA ALA A 437 2.83 -27.37 21.37
C ALA A 437 1.43 -27.33 20.77
N LEU A 438 1.16 -28.18 19.77
CA LEU A 438 -0.17 -28.34 19.24
C LEU A 438 -0.89 -29.50 19.93
N PRO A 439 -2.11 -29.28 20.44
CA PRO A 439 -2.95 -30.38 20.86
C PRO A 439 -3.27 -31.28 19.66
N GLU A 440 -3.84 -32.45 19.93
CA GLU A 440 -4.43 -33.26 18.87
C GLU A 440 -5.54 -32.47 18.17
N ILE A 441 -5.49 -32.41 16.84
CA ILE A 441 -6.47 -31.65 16.05
C ILE A 441 -7.65 -32.57 15.78
N ALA A 442 -8.70 -32.45 16.58
CA ALA A 442 -9.98 -33.10 16.34
C ALA A 442 -10.75 -32.37 15.22
N LEU A 443 -10.67 -32.88 13.99
CA LEU A 443 -11.32 -32.25 12.85
C LEU A 443 -12.85 -32.28 12.97
N VAL A 444 -13.47 -31.12 12.79
CA VAL A 444 -14.92 -30.98 12.72
C VAL A 444 -15.37 -31.05 11.26
N ARG A 445 -16.18 -32.05 10.92
CA ARG A 445 -16.75 -32.29 9.57
C ARG A 445 -15.68 -32.25 8.45
N PRO A 446 -14.63 -33.08 8.55
CA PRO A 446 -13.52 -33.06 7.60
C PRO A 446 -13.97 -33.32 6.16
N ARG A 447 -13.26 -32.70 5.22
CA ARG A 447 -13.50 -32.79 3.77
C ARG A 447 -12.23 -33.25 3.06
N GLN A 448 -12.34 -34.14 2.08
CA GLN A 448 -11.21 -34.50 1.24
C GLN A 448 -11.13 -33.53 0.06
N LEU A 449 -9.94 -32.96 -0.18
CA LEU A 449 -9.70 -32.09 -1.33
C LEU A 449 -9.17 -32.88 -2.52
N GLY A 450 -10.07 -33.31 -3.39
CA GLY A 450 -9.77 -34.09 -4.59
C GLY A 450 -9.27 -35.52 -4.32
N PRO A 451 -9.23 -36.38 -5.36
CA PRO A 451 -8.71 -37.74 -5.22
C PRO A 451 -7.24 -37.76 -4.75
N GLY A 452 -6.95 -38.47 -3.66
CA GLY A 452 -5.60 -38.58 -3.09
C GLY A 452 -5.07 -37.29 -2.43
N GLY A 453 -5.89 -36.23 -2.36
CA GLY A 453 -5.51 -35.00 -1.70
C GLY A 453 -5.72 -34.99 -0.18
N PRO A 454 -5.42 -33.86 0.47
CA PRO A 454 -5.46 -33.75 1.91
C PRO A 454 -6.90 -33.79 2.45
N VAL A 455 -7.06 -34.39 3.63
CA VAL A 455 -8.26 -34.21 4.45
C VAL A 455 -8.12 -32.93 5.27
N VAL A 456 -9.08 -32.02 5.13
CA VAL A 456 -9.04 -30.66 5.67
C VAL A 456 -10.27 -30.34 6.52
N SER A 457 -10.14 -29.38 7.42
CA SER A 457 -11.27 -28.67 8.03
C SER A 457 -12.01 -27.85 6.96
N PRO A 458 -13.35 -27.77 7.00
CA PRO A 458 -14.13 -27.02 6.02
C PRO A 458 -13.92 -25.50 6.16
N LEU A 459 -13.56 -25.02 7.35
CA LEU A 459 -13.07 -23.66 7.56
C LEU A 459 -11.54 -23.69 7.68
N GLY A 460 -10.85 -22.93 6.83
CA GLY A 460 -9.40 -22.70 6.90
C GLY A 460 -9.07 -21.27 7.34
N VAL A 461 -7.84 -21.06 7.83
CA VAL A 461 -7.37 -19.74 8.31
C VAL A 461 -6.23 -19.23 7.44
N SER A 462 -6.39 -18.03 6.88
CA SER A 462 -5.36 -17.34 6.12
C SER A 462 -4.45 -16.49 7.01
N GLY A 463 -3.18 -16.39 6.63
CA GLY A 463 -2.20 -15.52 7.30
C GLY A 463 -2.26 -14.03 6.89
N HIS A 464 -3.15 -13.65 5.97
CA HIS A 464 -3.13 -12.35 5.28
C HIS A 464 -3.12 -11.12 6.21
N TYR A 465 -3.94 -11.12 7.27
CA TYR A 465 -4.08 -9.98 8.18
C TYR A 465 -3.26 -10.11 9.47
N GLY A 466 -2.26 -10.99 9.49
CA GLY A 466 -1.26 -11.03 10.56
C GLY A 466 -1.76 -11.52 11.92
N LEU A 467 -2.73 -12.46 11.93
CA LEU A 467 -3.17 -13.13 13.17
C LEU A 467 -1.95 -13.54 14.03
N PRO A 468 -1.95 -13.29 15.35
CA PRO A 468 -0.86 -13.71 16.23
C PRO A 468 -0.63 -15.22 16.22
N VAL A 469 0.59 -15.67 16.55
CA VAL A 469 0.96 -17.09 16.62
C VAL A 469 -0.01 -17.90 17.50
N ALA A 470 -0.37 -17.35 18.67
CA ALA A 470 -1.32 -17.98 19.59
C ALA A 470 -2.70 -18.20 18.93
N GLY A 471 -3.11 -17.33 18.01
CA GLY A 471 -4.34 -17.49 17.25
C GLY A 471 -4.33 -18.70 16.32
N PHE A 472 -3.22 -18.96 15.62
CA PHE A 472 -3.12 -20.18 14.80
C PHE A 472 -3.12 -21.45 15.64
N ALA A 473 -2.46 -21.44 16.80
CA ALA A 473 -2.51 -22.55 17.75
C ALA A 473 -3.94 -22.79 18.28
N ARG A 474 -4.64 -21.70 18.60
CA ARG A 474 -6.05 -21.73 19.04
C ARG A 474 -6.99 -22.24 17.95
N ALA A 475 -6.80 -21.82 16.70
CA ALA A 475 -7.54 -22.34 15.55
C ALA A 475 -7.32 -23.85 15.40
N ALA A 476 -6.07 -24.32 15.53
CA ALA A 476 -5.76 -25.74 15.49
C ALA A 476 -6.42 -26.53 16.63
N ALA A 477 -6.40 -25.99 17.84
CA ALA A 477 -7.11 -26.57 18.99
C ALA A 477 -8.64 -26.65 18.77
N ALA A 478 -9.21 -25.72 18.00
CA ALA A 478 -10.63 -25.73 17.62
C ALA A 478 -10.96 -26.64 16.42
N GLY A 479 -10.00 -27.43 15.93
CA GLY A 479 -10.22 -28.39 14.85
C GLY A 479 -9.90 -27.88 13.44
N VAL A 480 -9.23 -26.73 13.32
CA VAL A 480 -8.73 -26.23 12.02
C VAL A 480 -7.39 -26.88 11.69
N ASN A 481 -7.25 -27.47 10.50
CA ASN A 481 -5.94 -27.89 10.01
C ASN A 481 -5.52 -27.23 8.69
N LEU A 482 -6.41 -26.51 8.01
CA LEU A 482 -6.13 -25.87 6.73
C LEU A 482 -5.68 -24.42 6.92
N PHE A 483 -4.47 -24.10 6.45
CA PHE A 483 -3.90 -22.76 6.51
C PHE A 483 -3.49 -22.26 5.12
N PHE A 484 -3.76 -20.98 4.83
CA PHE A 484 -3.36 -20.35 3.57
C PHE A 484 -2.18 -19.40 3.80
N TRP A 485 -1.06 -19.70 3.15
CA TRP A 485 0.22 -19.03 3.27
C TRP A 485 0.65 -18.34 1.96
N GLU A 486 1.26 -17.16 2.12
CA GLU A 486 2.04 -16.45 1.11
C GLU A 486 3.35 -15.93 1.74
N PRO A 487 4.39 -15.59 0.93
CA PRO A 487 5.73 -15.24 1.44
C PRO A 487 5.77 -14.15 2.51
N ASN A 488 4.86 -13.17 2.45
CA ASN A 488 4.80 -12.05 3.39
C ASN A 488 3.99 -12.35 4.67
N TYR A 489 3.43 -13.55 4.86
CA TYR A 489 2.62 -13.90 6.03
C TYR A 489 3.50 -14.33 7.22
N ALA A 490 4.24 -13.36 7.78
CA ALA A 490 5.30 -13.59 8.76
C ALA A 490 4.84 -14.32 10.03
N THR A 491 3.66 -14.00 10.58
CA THR A 491 3.16 -14.65 11.81
C THR A 491 2.77 -16.10 11.58
N LEU A 492 2.23 -16.44 10.40
CA LEU A 492 1.96 -17.82 10.01
C LEU A 492 3.27 -18.59 9.78
N SER A 493 4.27 -17.99 9.13
CA SER A 493 5.61 -18.58 9.00
C SER A 493 6.22 -18.89 10.37
N ARG A 494 6.11 -17.96 11.33
CA ARG A 494 6.56 -18.16 12.72
C ARG A 494 5.83 -19.32 13.39
N PHE A 495 4.50 -19.36 13.32
CA PHE A 495 3.71 -20.47 13.85
C PHE A 495 4.19 -21.81 13.33
N VAL A 496 4.25 -21.99 11.99
CA VAL A 496 4.65 -23.26 11.37
C VAL A 496 6.07 -23.66 11.76
N THR A 497 7.02 -22.72 11.78
CA THR A 497 8.43 -23.01 12.08
C THR A 497 8.70 -23.26 13.57
N GLN A 498 7.83 -22.81 14.47
CA GLN A 498 7.88 -23.07 15.91
C GLN A 498 7.30 -24.43 16.32
N LEU A 499 6.55 -25.11 15.45
CA LEU A 499 6.04 -26.47 15.67
C LEU A 499 7.15 -27.52 15.60
N ALA A 500 6.98 -28.62 16.33
CA ALA A 500 7.80 -29.82 16.12
C ALA A 500 7.50 -30.46 14.75
N PRO A 501 8.46 -31.18 14.13
CA PRO A 501 8.25 -31.81 12.83
C PRO A 501 7.01 -32.72 12.75
N ALA A 502 6.69 -33.46 13.83
CA ALA A 502 5.51 -34.31 13.90
C ALA A 502 4.19 -33.52 13.88
N GLU A 503 4.17 -32.35 14.52
CA GLU A 503 3.00 -31.46 14.59
C GLU A 503 2.79 -30.72 13.27
N ARG A 504 3.87 -30.31 12.59
CA ARG A 504 3.79 -29.72 11.24
C ARG A 504 3.12 -30.66 10.24
N ARG A 505 3.26 -31.97 10.41
CA ARG A 505 2.58 -32.97 9.57
C ARG A 505 1.07 -33.07 9.81
N ARG A 506 0.54 -32.46 10.89
CA ARG A 506 -0.90 -32.45 11.19
C ARG A 506 -1.65 -31.30 10.51
N ILE A 507 -0.95 -30.21 10.19
CA ILE A 507 -1.50 -29.09 9.46
C ILE A 507 -1.42 -29.31 7.94
N ARG A 508 -2.22 -28.57 7.19
CA ARG A 508 -2.36 -28.60 5.73
C ARG A 508 -2.15 -27.18 5.22
N LEU A 509 -1.19 -27.01 4.33
CA LEU A 509 -0.84 -25.70 3.81
C LEU A 509 -1.22 -25.58 2.34
N LEU A 510 -1.98 -24.52 2.08
CA LEU A 510 -2.24 -24.01 0.75
C LEU A 510 -1.27 -22.85 0.49
N ALA A 511 -0.57 -22.92 -0.64
CA ALA A 511 0.24 -21.84 -1.19
C ALA A 511 -0.01 -21.75 -2.69
N GLY A 512 0.66 -20.84 -3.39
CA GLY A 512 0.48 -20.69 -4.83
C GLY A 512 1.41 -19.67 -5.46
N THR A 513 1.14 -19.33 -6.71
CA THR A 513 2.00 -18.48 -7.54
C THR A 513 1.21 -17.56 -8.47
N PHE A 514 1.74 -16.36 -8.71
CA PHE A 514 1.25 -15.41 -9.72
C PHE A 514 1.99 -15.53 -11.07
N GLU A 515 2.86 -16.54 -11.21
CA GLU A 515 3.69 -16.75 -12.39
C GLU A 515 2.97 -17.58 -13.45
N ALA A 516 3.51 -17.53 -14.68
CA ALA A 516 3.03 -18.24 -15.85
C ALA A 516 4.14 -19.03 -16.58
N GLU A 517 5.30 -19.21 -15.93
CA GLU A 517 6.49 -19.85 -16.52
C GLU A 517 6.97 -21.01 -15.63
N PRO A 518 7.23 -22.22 -16.20
CA PRO A 518 7.58 -23.41 -15.42
C PRO A 518 8.69 -23.21 -14.38
N HIS A 519 9.79 -22.57 -14.76
CA HIS A 519 10.94 -22.40 -13.87
C HIS A 519 10.65 -21.45 -12.69
N LYS A 520 9.80 -20.43 -12.90
CA LYS A 520 9.38 -19.51 -11.83
C LYS A 520 8.39 -20.17 -10.88
N ILE A 521 7.48 -21.00 -11.42
CA ILE A 521 6.55 -21.80 -10.60
C ILE A 521 7.33 -22.74 -9.67
N ARG A 522 8.33 -23.46 -10.18
CA ARG A 522 9.21 -24.29 -9.35
C ARG A 522 9.94 -23.49 -8.28
N LYS A 523 10.50 -22.33 -8.66
CA LYS A 523 11.18 -21.42 -7.73
C LYS A 523 10.27 -21.01 -6.57
N ASP A 524 9.00 -20.73 -6.84
CA ASP A 524 8.01 -20.37 -5.83
C ASP A 524 7.65 -21.54 -4.90
N VAL A 525 7.47 -22.76 -5.43
CA VAL A 525 7.26 -23.96 -4.62
C VAL A 525 8.47 -24.21 -3.70
N ASP A 526 9.68 -24.19 -4.26
CA ASP A 526 10.89 -24.42 -3.49
C ASP A 526 11.11 -23.34 -2.43
N ARG A 527 10.73 -22.08 -2.72
CA ARG A 527 10.74 -20.99 -1.74
C ARG A 527 9.77 -21.27 -0.59
N ALA A 528 8.54 -21.70 -0.89
CA ALA A 528 7.53 -22.01 0.13
C ALA A 528 7.99 -23.16 1.04
N LEU A 529 8.48 -24.25 0.46
CA LEU A 529 9.00 -25.41 1.20
C LEU A 529 10.16 -25.03 2.13
N ARG A 530 11.14 -24.26 1.63
CA ARG A 530 12.27 -23.76 2.43
C ARG A 530 11.82 -22.85 3.56
N ALA A 531 10.95 -21.87 3.26
CA ALA A 531 10.49 -20.89 4.25
C ALA A 531 9.73 -21.55 5.42
N LEU A 532 8.93 -22.57 5.11
CA LEU A 532 8.08 -23.27 6.08
C LEU A 532 8.74 -24.51 6.68
N LYS A 533 9.94 -24.89 6.21
CA LYS A 533 10.66 -26.11 6.61
C LYS A 533 9.77 -27.35 6.44
N LEU A 534 9.23 -27.51 5.23
CA LEU A 534 8.35 -28.60 4.81
C LEU A 534 8.97 -29.37 3.63
N ASP A 535 8.64 -30.65 3.55
CA ASP A 535 9.00 -31.49 2.41
C ASP A 535 7.93 -31.48 1.32
N ARG A 536 6.68 -31.15 1.69
CA ARG A 536 5.51 -31.17 0.79
C ARG A 536 4.46 -30.12 1.15
N LEU A 537 3.94 -29.41 0.15
CA LEU A 537 2.74 -28.57 0.25
C LEU A 537 1.48 -29.43 0.07
N SER A 538 0.44 -29.16 0.87
CA SER A 538 -0.83 -29.91 0.77
C SER A 538 -1.65 -29.49 -0.44
N VAL A 539 -1.69 -28.19 -0.74
CA VAL A 539 -2.38 -27.63 -1.92
C VAL A 539 -1.49 -26.56 -2.53
N PHE A 540 -1.32 -26.58 -3.86
CA PHE A 540 -0.65 -25.51 -4.59
C PHE A 540 -1.56 -24.96 -5.70
N LEU A 541 -1.81 -23.65 -5.72
CA LEU A 541 -2.67 -23.05 -6.74
C LEU A 541 -1.91 -22.12 -7.68
N ILE A 542 -2.26 -22.12 -8.97
CA ILE A 542 -2.02 -20.94 -9.82
C ILE A 542 -3.02 -19.88 -9.38
N PHE A 543 -2.54 -18.76 -8.84
CA PHE A 543 -3.39 -17.73 -8.27
C PHE A 543 -3.93 -16.75 -9.31
N TRP A 544 -5.22 -16.44 -9.20
CA TRP A 544 -5.88 -15.39 -9.97
C TRP A 544 -5.70 -15.58 -11.49
N THR A 545 -5.93 -16.80 -11.97
CA THR A 545 -5.94 -17.12 -13.41
C THR A 545 -7.09 -16.38 -14.07
N GLN A 546 -6.78 -15.48 -14.99
CA GLN A 546 -7.78 -14.73 -15.76
C GLN A 546 -7.92 -15.20 -17.22
N SER A 547 -6.93 -15.93 -17.73
CA SER A 547 -6.87 -16.44 -19.10
C SER A 547 -6.29 -17.85 -19.10
N TRP A 548 -6.82 -18.73 -19.96
CA TRP A 548 -6.26 -20.07 -20.17
C TRP A 548 -4.87 -20.06 -20.78
N GLN A 549 -4.50 -18.98 -21.46
CA GLN A 549 -3.15 -18.81 -21.97
C GLN A 549 -2.12 -18.81 -20.83
N ARG A 550 -2.52 -18.52 -19.59
CA ARG A 550 -1.63 -18.66 -18.42
C ARG A 550 -1.21 -20.11 -18.15
N VAL A 551 -2.03 -21.07 -18.54
CA VAL A 551 -1.81 -22.48 -18.24
C VAL A 551 -1.51 -23.24 -19.53
N THR A 552 -0.31 -23.03 -20.04
CA THR A 552 0.23 -23.74 -21.19
C THR A 552 0.54 -25.21 -20.87
N PRO A 553 0.70 -26.08 -21.88
CA PRO A 553 0.99 -27.50 -21.65
C PRO A 553 2.26 -27.76 -20.82
N ASP A 554 3.30 -26.94 -20.97
CA ASP A 554 4.54 -27.00 -20.19
C ASP A 554 4.35 -26.56 -18.73
N VAL A 555 3.49 -25.56 -18.47
CA VAL A 555 3.06 -25.18 -17.10
C VAL A 555 2.31 -26.33 -16.45
N ARG A 556 1.37 -26.97 -17.16
CA ARG A 556 0.66 -28.16 -16.65
C ARG A 556 1.64 -29.31 -16.37
N ALA A 557 2.55 -29.59 -17.30
CA ALA A 557 3.57 -30.63 -17.14
C ALA A 557 4.54 -30.35 -15.98
N GLU A 558 4.84 -29.08 -15.69
CA GLU A 558 5.63 -28.71 -14.51
C GLU A 558 4.88 -28.97 -13.19
N LEU A 559 3.59 -28.65 -13.13
CA LEU A 559 2.75 -28.98 -11.97
C LEU A 559 2.63 -30.50 -11.76
N ASP A 560 2.50 -31.26 -12.84
CA ASP A 560 2.52 -32.73 -12.79
C ASP A 560 3.87 -33.27 -12.27
N ARG A 561 5.00 -32.70 -12.73
CA ARG A 561 6.33 -33.04 -12.21
C ARG A 561 6.46 -32.73 -10.72
N LEU A 562 6.04 -31.54 -10.27
CA LEU A 562 6.07 -31.14 -8.86
C LEU A 562 5.21 -32.09 -7.98
N LYS A 563 4.09 -32.58 -8.52
CA LYS A 563 3.25 -33.59 -7.86
C LYS A 563 3.93 -34.97 -7.82
N ALA A 564 4.50 -35.42 -8.94
CA ALA A 564 5.19 -36.70 -9.05
C ALA A 564 6.45 -36.77 -8.15
N GLU A 565 7.16 -35.65 -8.01
CA GLU A 565 8.29 -35.48 -7.08
C GLU A 565 7.85 -35.43 -5.60
N GLY A 566 6.55 -35.37 -5.33
CA GLY A 566 6.00 -35.29 -3.98
C GLY A 566 6.14 -33.93 -3.30
N LYS A 567 6.59 -32.89 -4.00
CA LYS A 567 6.70 -31.51 -3.47
C LYS A 567 5.34 -30.87 -3.23
N VAL A 568 4.33 -31.28 -4.01
CA VAL A 568 2.94 -30.84 -3.88
C VAL A 568 2.05 -32.07 -3.85
N GLN A 569 1.07 -32.11 -2.94
CA GLN A 569 0.12 -33.23 -2.87
C GLN A 569 -0.98 -33.14 -3.94
N VAL A 570 -1.65 -31.99 -4.02
CA VAL A 570 -2.58 -31.66 -5.12
C VAL A 570 -2.34 -30.24 -5.59
N TYR A 571 -2.59 -29.98 -6.87
CA TYR A 571 -2.50 -28.65 -7.43
C TYR A 571 -3.82 -28.26 -8.09
N GLY A 572 -4.04 -26.94 -8.20
CA GLY A 572 -5.27 -26.37 -8.71
C GLY A 572 -5.05 -24.98 -9.27
N LEU A 573 -6.14 -24.24 -9.45
CA LEU A 573 -6.09 -22.82 -9.77
C LEU A 573 -7.13 -22.03 -8.96
N SER A 574 -6.93 -20.73 -8.84
CA SER A 574 -7.93 -19.79 -8.34
C SER A 574 -8.32 -18.79 -9.42
N THR A 575 -9.60 -18.43 -9.49
CA THR A 575 -10.08 -17.45 -10.47
C THR A 575 -11.30 -16.67 -9.98
N HIS A 576 -11.45 -15.46 -10.52
CA HIS A 576 -12.67 -14.66 -10.41
C HIS A 576 -13.64 -14.87 -11.59
N SER A 577 -13.17 -15.51 -12.67
CA SER A 577 -13.95 -15.79 -13.87
C SER A 577 -14.72 -17.10 -13.68
N ARG A 578 -16.05 -17.01 -13.63
CA ARG A 578 -16.92 -18.20 -13.51
C ARG A 578 -16.88 -19.09 -14.75
N PRO A 579 -16.88 -18.55 -15.99
CA PRO A 579 -16.66 -19.36 -17.18
C PRO A 579 -15.35 -20.16 -17.12
N LEU A 580 -14.25 -19.49 -16.74
CA LEU A 580 -12.94 -20.15 -16.59
C LEU A 580 -12.97 -21.22 -15.50
N ALA A 581 -13.62 -20.95 -14.36
CA ALA A 581 -13.77 -21.94 -13.30
C ALA A 581 -14.57 -23.16 -13.77
N ALA A 582 -15.66 -22.97 -14.51
CA ALA A 582 -16.46 -24.06 -15.05
C ALA A 582 -15.64 -24.89 -16.06
N GLU A 583 -14.90 -24.23 -16.95
CA GLU A 583 -13.98 -24.92 -17.86
C GLU A 583 -12.88 -25.68 -17.12
N ALA A 584 -12.34 -25.12 -16.03
CA ALA A 584 -11.30 -25.78 -15.25
C ALA A 584 -11.83 -27.08 -14.61
N VAL A 585 -13.07 -27.05 -14.13
CA VAL A 585 -13.76 -28.25 -13.64
C VAL A 585 -13.90 -29.29 -14.77
N ARG A 586 -14.27 -28.89 -15.99
CA ARG A 586 -14.38 -29.81 -17.15
C ARG A 586 -13.03 -30.40 -17.55
N ASP A 587 -11.97 -29.61 -17.50
CA ASP A 587 -10.59 -29.99 -17.81
C ASP A 587 -9.92 -30.80 -16.67
N GLY A 588 -10.64 -31.07 -15.58
CA GLY A 588 -10.19 -31.94 -14.49
C GLY A 588 -9.26 -31.25 -13.47
N TRP A 589 -9.26 -29.92 -13.39
CA TRP A 589 -8.57 -29.20 -12.32
C TRP A 589 -9.23 -29.51 -10.97
N ASN A 590 -8.42 -29.85 -9.97
CA ASN A 590 -8.91 -30.18 -8.64
C ASN A 590 -7.82 -29.98 -7.56
N PRO A 591 -7.94 -28.96 -6.69
CA PRO A 591 -9.13 -28.14 -6.44
C PRO A 591 -9.26 -26.91 -7.37
N VAL A 592 -10.46 -26.31 -7.39
CA VAL A 592 -10.72 -25.01 -8.03
C VAL A 592 -11.18 -24.02 -6.95
N MET A 593 -10.51 -22.86 -6.87
CA MET A 593 -10.80 -21.85 -5.86
C MET A 593 -11.52 -20.64 -6.46
N VAL A 594 -12.73 -20.32 -5.99
CA VAL A 594 -13.58 -19.27 -6.56
C VAL A 594 -14.17 -18.34 -5.49
N ARG A 595 -14.56 -17.14 -5.91
CA ARG A 595 -15.25 -16.20 -5.02
C ARG A 595 -16.68 -16.68 -4.77
N HIS A 596 -17.09 -16.67 -3.49
CA HIS A 596 -18.47 -16.95 -3.09
C HIS A 596 -18.83 -16.16 -1.83
N SER A 597 -20.05 -15.62 -1.81
CA SER A 597 -20.66 -14.95 -0.67
C SER A 597 -22.13 -14.67 -0.99
N ALA A 598 -22.89 -14.16 -0.03
CA ALA A 598 -24.28 -13.73 -0.28
C ALA A 598 -24.40 -12.67 -1.40
N ALA A 599 -23.34 -11.86 -1.66
CA ALA A 599 -23.30 -10.88 -2.75
C ALA A 599 -22.76 -11.44 -4.08
N HIS A 600 -22.16 -12.63 -4.07
CA HIS A 600 -21.48 -13.22 -5.22
C HIS A 600 -21.89 -14.68 -5.41
N ARG A 601 -23.16 -14.87 -5.77
CA ARG A 601 -23.82 -16.20 -5.82
C ARG A 601 -23.82 -16.87 -7.18
N LYS A 602 -23.39 -16.20 -8.25
CA LYS A 602 -23.48 -16.75 -9.62
C LYS A 602 -22.74 -18.10 -9.81
N ALA A 603 -21.73 -18.39 -8.98
CA ALA A 603 -21.04 -19.68 -8.98
C ALA A 603 -21.95 -20.86 -8.54
N GLU A 604 -23.00 -20.58 -7.75
CA GLU A 604 -24.00 -21.59 -7.32
C GLU A 604 -24.75 -22.18 -8.52
N ALA A 605 -24.94 -21.41 -9.59
CA ALA A 605 -25.60 -21.86 -10.81
C ALA A 605 -24.61 -22.34 -11.89
N GLU A 606 -23.46 -21.67 -12.02
CA GLU A 606 -22.55 -21.86 -13.15
C GLU A 606 -21.40 -22.84 -12.88
N VAL A 607 -21.02 -23.06 -11.62
CA VAL A 607 -19.78 -23.80 -11.26
C VAL A 607 -20.03 -24.96 -10.31
N PHE A 608 -20.78 -24.74 -9.22
CA PHE A 608 -20.91 -25.75 -8.15
C PHE A 608 -21.65 -27.02 -8.57
N PRO A 609 -22.74 -26.98 -9.37
CA PRO A 609 -23.40 -28.20 -9.83
C PRO A 609 -22.46 -29.07 -10.66
N LEU A 610 -21.67 -28.44 -11.53
CA LEU A 610 -20.66 -29.11 -12.34
C LEU A 610 -19.52 -29.69 -11.49
N ALA A 611 -19.08 -28.97 -10.45
CA ALA A 611 -18.07 -29.48 -9.53
C ALA A 611 -18.54 -30.72 -8.76
N ILE A 612 -19.82 -30.76 -8.36
CA ILE A 612 -20.44 -31.95 -7.75
C ILE A 612 -20.43 -33.12 -8.75
N GLU A 613 -20.90 -32.90 -9.98
CA GLU A 613 -20.93 -33.92 -11.04
C GLU A 613 -19.54 -34.54 -11.27
N ARG A 614 -18.49 -33.71 -11.27
CA ARG A 614 -17.12 -34.13 -11.59
C ARG A 614 -16.28 -34.53 -10.37
N GLY A 615 -16.82 -34.42 -9.15
CA GLY A 615 -16.06 -34.64 -7.92
C GLY A 615 -14.92 -33.65 -7.69
N THR A 616 -15.03 -32.44 -8.25
CA THR A 616 -14.03 -31.38 -8.08
C THR A 616 -14.24 -30.68 -6.73
N SER A 617 -13.18 -30.57 -5.95
CA SER A 617 -13.24 -29.82 -4.69
C SER A 617 -13.21 -28.32 -4.96
N VAL A 618 -14.22 -27.62 -4.44
CA VAL A 618 -14.33 -26.16 -4.54
C VAL A 618 -13.88 -25.52 -3.23
N ILE A 619 -12.93 -24.60 -3.33
CA ILE A 619 -12.50 -23.77 -2.20
C ILE A 619 -13.04 -22.35 -2.42
N THR A 620 -13.66 -21.74 -1.42
CA THR A 620 -14.19 -20.38 -1.56
C THR A 620 -13.41 -19.34 -0.79
N PHE A 621 -13.41 -18.12 -1.33
CA PHE A 621 -12.83 -16.95 -0.67
C PHE A 621 -13.72 -15.72 -0.81
N ASN A 622 -13.36 -14.70 -0.03
CA ASN A 622 -14.08 -13.43 0.06
C ASN A 622 -15.53 -13.61 0.56
N ASN A 623 -15.70 -14.52 1.53
CA ASN A 623 -17.00 -14.93 2.06
C ASN A 623 -17.74 -13.79 2.77
N THR A 624 -17.01 -12.83 3.36
CA THR A 624 -17.55 -11.62 4.02
C THR A 624 -17.60 -10.40 3.10
N CYS A 625 -17.25 -10.53 1.81
CA CYS A 625 -17.12 -9.42 0.86
C CYS A 625 -16.16 -8.31 1.34
N TYR A 626 -14.97 -8.70 1.80
CA TYR A 626 -13.98 -7.80 2.43
C TYR A 626 -14.56 -7.05 3.64
N GLY A 627 -15.44 -7.70 4.40
CA GLY A 627 -16.09 -7.10 5.57
C GLY A 627 -17.35 -6.29 5.28
N ARG A 628 -17.67 -5.96 4.01
CA ARG A 628 -18.87 -5.15 3.66
C ARG A 628 -20.21 -5.77 4.07
N LEU A 629 -20.25 -7.10 4.22
CA LEU A 629 -21.42 -7.78 4.79
C LEU A 629 -21.55 -7.57 6.31
N LEU A 630 -20.49 -7.14 6.99
CA LEU A 630 -20.46 -6.94 8.45
C LEU A 630 -20.74 -5.48 8.86
N ASP A 631 -20.83 -4.57 7.88
CA ASP A 631 -21.09 -3.15 8.10
C ASP A 631 -22.32 -2.92 9.00
N GLY A 632 -22.17 -2.06 10.01
CA GLY A 632 -23.24 -1.76 10.96
C GLY A 632 -23.62 -2.92 11.88
N ALA A 633 -22.73 -3.91 12.05
CA ALA A 633 -22.99 -5.14 12.81
C ALA A 633 -24.25 -5.90 12.33
N ALA A 634 -24.60 -5.76 11.05
CA ALA A 634 -25.82 -6.34 10.49
C ALA A 634 -25.81 -7.88 10.51
N PHE A 635 -24.62 -8.48 10.39
CA PHE A 635 -24.39 -9.91 10.37
C PHE A 635 -23.11 -10.26 11.11
N ARG A 636 -23.09 -11.45 11.71
CA ARG A 636 -21.87 -11.99 12.28
C ARG A 636 -20.97 -12.55 11.17
N PRO A 637 -19.63 -12.47 11.30
CA PRO A 637 -18.70 -13.15 10.40
C PRO A 637 -19.03 -14.64 10.25
N SER A 638 -19.39 -15.30 11.36
CA SER A 638 -19.80 -16.70 11.36
C SER A 638 -20.99 -16.99 10.45
N ASP A 639 -21.97 -16.09 10.36
CA ASP A 639 -23.13 -16.22 9.46
C ASP A 639 -22.71 -16.26 7.98
N CYS A 640 -21.70 -15.46 7.60
CA CYS A 640 -21.17 -15.45 6.24
C CYS A 640 -20.46 -16.76 5.87
N PHE A 641 -19.71 -17.34 6.82
CA PHE A 641 -19.06 -18.63 6.62
C PHE A 641 -20.07 -19.77 6.61
N ARG A 642 -21.06 -19.77 7.53
CA ARG A 642 -22.18 -20.71 7.52
C ARG A 642 -22.93 -20.66 6.19
N PHE A 643 -23.25 -19.47 5.69
CA PHE A 643 -23.90 -19.31 4.39
C PHE A 643 -23.15 -20.07 3.31
N THR A 644 -21.82 -19.90 3.27
CA THR A 644 -20.99 -20.55 2.26
C THR A 644 -20.82 -22.05 2.48
N LEU A 645 -20.61 -22.49 3.73
CA LEU A 645 -20.42 -23.91 4.05
C LEU A 645 -21.70 -24.74 3.96
N ASN A 646 -22.87 -24.10 4.02
CA ASN A 646 -24.17 -24.73 3.77
C ASN A 646 -24.56 -24.70 2.27
N THR A 647 -23.75 -24.12 1.39
CA THR A 647 -24.00 -24.14 -0.06
C THR A 647 -23.48 -25.46 -0.68
N PRO A 648 -24.33 -26.26 -1.37
CA PRO A 648 -23.91 -27.48 -2.03
C PRO A 648 -22.74 -27.27 -2.99
N GLY A 649 -21.77 -28.19 -2.98
CA GLY A 649 -20.57 -28.15 -3.84
C GLY A 649 -19.36 -27.45 -3.22
N VAL A 650 -19.55 -26.64 -2.18
CA VAL A 650 -18.43 -26.03 -1.44
C VAL A 650 -17.73 -27.07 -0.58
N SER A 651 -16.42 -27.25 -0.77
CA SER A 651 -15.59 -28.17 0.02
C SER A 651 -14.94 -27.48 1.21
N ALA A 652 -14.43 -26.27 1.03
CA ALA A 652 -13.84 -25.49 2.12
C ALA A 652 -13.91 -23.98 1.84
N CYS A 653 -13.77 -23.16 2.86
CA CYS A 653 -13.67 -21.70 2.74
C CYS A 653 -12.58 -21.14 3.65
N PHE A 654 -12.07 -19.95 3.33
CA PHE A 654 -11.09 -19.26 4.17
C PHE A 654 -11.69 -18.10 4.97
N THR A 655 -11.30 -18.02 6.24
CA THR A 655 -11.34 -16.80 7.05
C THR A 655 -9.94 -16.18 7.16
N ALA A 656 -9.88 -14.88 7.45
CA ALA A 656 -8.63 -14.15 7.68
C ALA A 656 -8.82 -13.16 8.86
N PRO A 657 -8.81 -13.63 10.12
CA PRO A 657 -8.88 -12.76 11.28
C PRO A 657 -7.56 -12.01 11.50
N SER A 658 -7.62 -10.81 12.07
CA SER A 658 -6.44 -10.07 12.55
C SER A 658 -6.27 -10.14 14.07
N SER A 659 -7.28 -10.58 14.82
CA SER A 659 -7.26 -10.70 16.29
C SER A 659 -7.84 -12.02 16.77
N LEU A 660 -7.61 -12.33 18.06
CA LEU A 660 -8.20 -13.50 18.72
C LEU A 660 -9.72 -13.39 18.79
N ASP A 661 -10.28 -12.22 19.08
CA ASP A 661 -11.73 -12.03 19.16
C ASP A 661 -12.41 -12.30 17.81
N GLN A 662 -11.82 -11.80 16.72
CA GLN A 662 -12.29 -12.12 15.38
C GLN A 662 -12.17 -13.61 15.08
N LEU A 663 -11.08 -14.25 15.53
CA LEU A 663 -10.90 -15.69 15.35
C LEU A 663 -12.00 -16.48 16.07
N GLU A 664 -12.26 -16.21 17.36
CA GLU A 664 -13.30 -16.92 18.12
C GLU A 664 -14.68 -16.74 17.48
N GLU A 665 -15.01 -15.52 17.06
CA GLU A 665 -16.25 -15.25 16.33
C GLU A 665 -16.34 -16.05 15.03
N ASN A 666 -15.24 -16.17 14.27
CA ASN A 666 -15.22 -16.94 13.02
C ASN A 666 -15.32 -18.45 13.26
N LEU A 667 -14.69 -18.97 14.33
CA LEU A 667 -14.69 -20.39 14.69
C LEU A 667 -16.07 -20.89 15.10
N ASP A 668 -16.97 -20.00 15.51
CA ASP A 668 -18.38 -20.31 15.78
C ASP A 668 -19.07 -20.93 14.54
N ALA A 669 -18.66 -20.59 13.31
CA ALA A 669 -19.19 -21.22 12.10
C ALA A 669 -18.79 -22.70 11.95
N LEU A 670 -17.67 -23.10 12.56
CA LEU A 670 -17.22 -24.49 12.56
C LEU A 670 -17.90 -25.29 13.68
N GLN A 671 -18.03 -24.69 14.86
CA GLN A 671 -18.60 -25.31 16.07
C GLN A 671 -20.13 -25.40 16.00
N ASN A 672 -20.78 -24.34 15.53
CA ASN A 672 -22.23 -24.20 15.36
C ASN A 672 -22.53 -23.95 13.87
N PRO A 673 -22.60 -24.99 13.04
CA PRO A 673 -22.55 -24.86 11.58
C PRO A 673 -23.90 -24.59 10.90
N GLU A 674 -25.01 -24.68 11.62
CA GLU A 674 -26.35 -24.40 11.07
C GLU A 674 -26.56 -22.90 10.85
N LEU A 675 -27.19 -22.53 9.73
CA LEU A 675 -27.59 -21.15 9.44
C LEU A 675 -29.11 -21.03 9.58
N PRO A 676 -29.62 -20.20 10.51
CA PRO A 676 -31.07 -19.95 10.60
C PRO A 676 -31.63 -19.36 9.29
N THR A 677 -32.80 -19.81 8.87
CA THR A 677 -33.46 -19.40 7.62
C THR A 677 -33.64 -17.89 7.52
N GLU A 678 -34.06 -17.23 8.60
CA GLU A 678 -34.25 -15.78 8.64
C GLU A 678 -32.93 -15.01 8.41
N VAL A 679 -31.83 -15.48 9.01
CA VAL A 679 -30.50 -14.90 8.79
C VAL A 679 -30.06 -15.09 7.34
N ARG A 680 -30.33 -16.26 6.75
CA ARG A 680 -30.05 -16.55 5.35
C ARG A 680 -30.80 -15.59 4.42
N GLU A 681 -32.09 -15.36 4.62
CA GLU A 681 -32.89 -14.45 3.80
C GLU A 681 -32.40 -13.00 3.88
N ARG A 682 -32.06 -12.54 5.09
CA ARG A 682 -31.46 -11.21 5.30
C ARG A 682 -30.11 -11.07 4.58
N LEU A 683 -29.25 -12.09 4.65
CA LEU A 683 -27.97 -12.12 3.93
C LEU A 683 -28.17 -12.00 2.42
N LEU A 684 -29.13 -12.75 1.86
CA LEU A 684 -29.47 -12.71 0.44
C LEU A 684 -29.89 -11.31 -0.01
N LYS A 685 -30.82 -10.68 0.72
CA LYS A 685 -31.30 -9.32 0.42
C LYS A 685 -30.16 -8.29 0.47
N ARG A 686 -29.28 -8.38 1.48
CA ARG A 686 -28.09 -7.52 1.56
C ARG A 686 -27.13 -7.76 0.40
N GLY A 687 -26.89 -9.02 0.05
CA GLY A 687 -26.03 -9.42 -1.04
C GLY A 687 -26.50 -8.89 -2.40
N GLU A 688 -27.81 -8.91 -2.66
CA GLU A 688 -28.40 -8.36 -3.88
C GLU A 688 -28.21 -6.85 -4.01
N TRP A 689 -28.40 -6.12 -2.91
CA TRP A 689 -28.09 -4.68 -2.87
C TRP A 689 -26.60 -4.42 -3.13
N MET A 690 -25.70 -5.18 -2.49
CA MET A 690 -24.26 -5.03 -2.68
C MET A 690 -23.82 -5.36 -4.10
N CYS A 691 -24.42 -6.36 -4.75
CA CYS A 691 -24.10 -6.69 -6.13
C CYS A 691 -24.49 -5.55 -7.09
N ARG A 692 -25.63 -4.88 -6.84
CA ARG A 692 -26.04 -3.70 -7.60
C ARG A 692 -25.08 -2.54 -7.38
N GLU A 693 -24.75 -2.25 -6.12
CA GLU A 693 -23.81 -1.20 -5.74
C GLU A 693 -22.42 -1.41 -6.34
N ASP A 694 -21.87 -2.63 -6.25
CA ASP A 694 -20.55 -2.97 -6.80
C ASP A 694 -20.50 -2.84 -8.33
N ALA A 695 -21.62 -3.11 -9.03
CA ALA A 695 -21.74 -2.92 -10.48
C ALA A 695 -21.78 -1.44 -10.86
N VAL A 696 -22.43 -0.59 -10.06
CA VAL A 696 -22.40 0.86 -10.25
C VAL A 696 -21.01 1.39 -9.95
N PHE A 697 -20.47 1.09 -8.76
CA PHE A 697 -19.13 1.48 -8.32
C PHE A 697 -18.04 1.16 -9.35
N ARG A 698 -18.08 -0.03 -9.97
CA ARG A 698 -17.12 -0.42 -11.00
C ARG A 698 -17.18 0.46 -12.24
N ARG A 699 -18.38 0.85 -12.69
CA ARG A 699 -18.60 1.66 -13.89
C ARG A 699 -18.35 3.15 -13.66
N THR A 700 -18.46 3.60 -12.41
CA THR A 700 -18.35 5.01 -12.06
C THR A 700 -17.01 5.33 -11.41
N VAL A 701 -16.80 4.87 -10.18
CA VAL A 701 -15.65 5.30 -9.38
C VAL A 701 -14.38 4.56 -9.76
N ARG A 702 -14.46 3.24 -10.01
CA ARG A 702 -13.28 2.40 -10.28
C ARG A 702 -12.76 2.52 -11.70
N ALA A 703 -13.63 2.68 -12.68
CA ALA A 703 -13.21 2.84 -14.07
C ALA A 703 -12.39 4.13 -14.17
N ASP A 704 -11.11 3.98 -14.52
CA ASP A 704 -10.35 5.10 -15.03
C ASP A 704 -10.88 5.42 -16.43
N GLY A 705 -10.82 6.70 -16.82
CA GLY A 705 -11.46 7.26 -18.01
C GLY A 705 -11.40 6.34 -19.20
#